data_AF-A0A0M1JBY6-F1
#
_entry.id   AF-A0A0M1JBY6-F1
#
_cell.length_a   1.000
_cell.length_b   1.000
_cell.length_c   1.000
_cell.angle_alpha   90.00
_cell.angle_beta   90.00
_cell.angle_gamma   90.00
#
_symmetry.space_group_name_H-M   'P 1'
#
loop_
_entity.id
_entity.type
_entity.pdbx_description
1 polymer ?
#
loop_
_entity_poly.entity_id
_entity_poly.type
_entity_poly.pdbx_seq_one_letter_code
_entity_poly.pdbx_strand_id
1 'polypeptide(L)'
;MLYKIILSSLLCLATSVWGTDLTPDQAASQGKWEQVISLLEAATDTRSLLLRGEAWRALGYVKKALIDHEIAWKRQAADPVIRAWATRTSAETLLSHQEYAKAATRLSAMPSDSSLEEQAKIILVRGRIASVERNLQAAVTAYQLAHTQAQRAKIPAVSIQAQLGLAYLQPAKPEFIYNLATEAASIEPTYSQNALMLAVADLALERNLMDLTESILSHITPNIGLGRQRLEFYTIYEKLLERQQRYPDALSIIARAVAVAHNVQADDILMRLEWRRGLLFKRFGDNDRAIAALRRALRYLESIRADIPISYQKTGTSSFTQSLAPLYLELTDLLLQKATQVTDAAAQPLLQEARTVQEQLKIAEFQDYLGEICPIATVTPEHISDISPYTAVLYPILLANRLELLLGIGTHQYQATVLVSREEIKVTADELSKALRADTIEQQAKNEFVVPARTMYQWLIAPIADRLQAAHIQTLVVTPDSYLRLVPFAALLDQDVFLVERYAVVTAQSITLLAPHPIAESGNVKALVAGMSTPGPVVDEWYQRGFGDTVYASFVRNRKRVAVRGGSAIWTRALTNDPNVTDTRAISRPPLTSEGRDFFKQALALPGVQLETTAVAKTLSANLILNQDFKSTTFGVAMQKPWEVVHVASHGYFGGSPETNTVA
;
A
#
# COMPACT_ATOMS: atom_id res chain seq x y z
N MET A 1 4.98 -17.85 62.91
CA MET A 1 4.76 -19.24 62.45
C MET A 1 3.35 -19.77 62.77
N LEU A 2 2.30 -18.92 62.79
CA LEU A 2 0.90 -19.37 62.96
C LEU A 2 -0.12 -18.57 62.12
N TYR A 3 0.36 -17.77 61.16
CA TYR A 3 -0.47 -17.03 60.20
C TYR A 3 -0.43 -17.64 58.78
N LYS A 4 0.42 -18.66 58.57
CA LYS A 4 0.55 -19.41 57.30
C LYS A 4 -0.26 -20.71 57.26
N ILE A 5 -1.01 -21.04 58.31
CA ILE A 5 -1.80 -22.29 58.41
C ILE A 5 -3.31 -22.02 58.34
N ILE A 6 -3.78 -20.79 58.59
CA ILE A 6 -5.21 -20.45 58.50
C ILE A 6 -5.60 -20.00 57.08
N LEU A 7 -4.65 -19.46 56.29
CA LEU A 7 -4.94 -19.06 54.91
C LEU A 7 -4.99 -20.25 53.93
N SER A 8 -4.29 -21.34 54.22
CA SER A 8 -4.34 -22.58 53.41
C SER A 8 -5.60 -23.43 53.69
N SER A 9 -6.30 -23.20 54.80
CA SER A 9 -7.56 -23.90 55.13
C SER A 9 -8.82 -23.11 54.74
N LEU A 10 -8.72 -21.79 54.58
CA LEU A 10 -9.79 -20.94 54.01
C LEU A 10 -9.78 -20.90 52.48
N LEU A 11 -8.71 -21.39 51.84
CA LEU A 11 -8.63 -21.63 50.39
C LEU A 11 -9.25 -22.97 49.95
N CYS A 12 -9.83 -23.75 50.88
CA CYS A 12 -10.48 -25.02 50.58
C CYS A 12 -12.01 -25.00 50.77
N LEU A 13 -12.61 -23.84 51.05
CA LEU A 13 -14.07 -23.65 51.23
C LEU A 13 -14.67 -22.47 50.45
N ALA A 14 -13.93 -21.91 49.50
CA ALA A 14 -14.54 -21.18 48.39
C ALA A 14 -14.70 -22.18 47.23
N THR A 15 -15.77 -22.98 47.28
CA THR A 15 -16.31 -23.60 46.07
C THR A 15 -16.57 -22.47 45.08
N SER A 16 -15.68 -22.30 44.10
CA SER A 16 -16.00 -21.52 42.93
C SER A 16 -17.15 -22.25 42.23
N VAL A 17 -18.37 -21.81 42.51
CA VAL A 17 -19.54 -22.06 41.66
C VAL A 17 -19.29 -21.28 40.37
N TRP A 18 -18.40 -21.80 39.54
CA TRP A 18 -18.22 -21.45 38.13
C TRP A 18 -18.30 -22.74 37.31
N GLY A 19 -19.30 -23.57 37.65
CA GLY A 19 -19.77 -24.62 36.77
C GLY A 19 -20.74 -24.01 35.76
N THR A 20 -20.20 -23.60 34.61
CA THR A 20 -20.83 -24.05 33.37
C THR A 20 -19.71 -24.72 32.60
N ASP A 21 -19.61 -26.03 32.71
CA ASP A 21 -18.77 -26.89 31.86
C ASP A 21 -19.31 -26.78 30.43
N LEU A 22 -19.11 -25.63 29.81
CA LEU A 22 -19.51 -25.41 28.43
C LEU A 22 -18.66 -26.33 27.57
N THR A 23 -19.33 -27.13 26.73
CA THR A 23 -18.61 -27.82 25.67
C THR A 23 -17.96 -26.79 24.74
N PRO A 24 -16.91 -27.16 24.00
CA PRO A 24 -16.30 -26.25 23.01
C PRO A 24 -17.33 -25.64 22.04
N ASP A 25 -18.33 -26.42 21.60
CA ASP A 25 -19.41 -25.93 20.73
C ASP A 25 -20.32 -24.91 21.44
N GLN A 26 -20.65 -25.13 22.71
CA GLN A 26 -21.44 -24.17 23.50
C GLN A 26 -20.65 -22.88 23.75
N ALA A 27 -19.36 -22.98 24.10
CA ALA A 27 -18.48 -21.83 24.26
C ALA A 27 -18.36 -21.03 22.95
N ALA A 28 -18.22 -21.70 21.81
CA ALA A 28 -18.20 -21.07 20.48
C ALA A 28 -19.53 -20.35 20.16
N SER A 29 -20.67 -20.98 20.42
CA SER A 29 -22.01 -20.37 20.21
C SER A 29 -22.26 -19.10 21.04
N GLN A 30 -21.56 -18.97 22.18
CA GLN A 30 -21.59 -17.81 23.07
C GLN A 30 -20.46 -16.81 22.79
N GLY A 31 -19.61 -17.06 21.80
CA GLY A 31 -18.47 -16.19 21.46
C GLY A 31 -17.32 -16.22 22.47
N LYS A 32 -17.24 -17.26 23.32
CA LYS A 32 -16.17 -17.43 24.33
C LYS A 32 -14.93 -18.09 23.71
N TRP A 33 -14.34 -17.45 22.70
CA TRP A 33 -13.29 -18.03 21.85
C TRP A 33 -12.00 -18.38 22.60
N GLU A 34 -11.61 -17.61 23.61
CA GLU A 34 -10.45 -17.95 24.46
C GLU A 34 -10.68 -19.24 25.26
N GLN A 35 -11.91 -19.44 25.76
CA GLN A 35 -12.30 -20.66 26.43
C GLN A 35 -12.29 -21.85 25.46
N VAL A 36 -12.74 -21.67 24.21
CA VAL A 36 -12.64 -22.70 23.15
C VAL A 36 -11.18 -23.11 22.93
N ILE A 37 -10.26 -22.16 22.85
CA ILE A 37 -8.82 -22.43 22.69
C ILE A 37 -8.28 -23.23 23.89
N SER A 38 -8.58 -22.79 25.11
CA SER A 38 -8.13 -23.46 26.33
C SER A 38 -8.67 -24.89 26.44
N LEU A 39 -9.95 -25.12 26.11
CA LEU A 39 -10.56 -26.44 26.13
C LEU A 39 -9.98 -27.40 25.07
N LEU A 40 -9.44 -26.86 23.98
CA LEU A 40 -8.93 -27.63 22.83
C LEU A 40 -7.40 -27.58 22.69
N GLU A 41 -6.66 -27.08 23.68
CA GLU A 41 -5.23 -26.80 23.57
C GLU A 41 -4.40 -28.05 23.20
N ALA A 42 -4.66 -29.18 23.86
CA ALA A 42 -3.98 -30.45 23.59
C ALA A 42 -4.68 -31.32 22.51
N ALA A 43 -5.84 -30.89 22.01
CA ALA A 43 -6.63 -31.69 21.09
C ALA A 43 -6.00 -31.71 19.69
N THR A 44 -5.84 -32.91 19.13
CA THR A 44 -5.21 -33.10 17.82
C THR A 44 -6.12 -33.74 16.80
N ASP A 45 -7.38 -34.09 17.11
CA ASP A 45 -8.31 -34.63 16.13
C ASP A 45 -8.81 -33.55 15.16
N THR A 46 -9.29 -33.97 13.98
CA THR A 46 -9.64 -33.02 12.90
C THR A 46 -10.75 -32.05 13.32
N ARG A 47 -11.77 -32.49 14.06
CA ARG A 47 -12.90 -31.63 14.46
C ARG A 47 -12.43 -30.57 15.47
N SER A 48 -11.64 -30.97 16.46
CA SER A 48 -11.07 -30.03 17.43
C SER A 48 -10.14 -29.01 16.77
N LEU A 49 -9.32 -29.42 15.81
CA LEU A 49 -8.47 -28.49 15.05
C LEU A 49 -9.32 -27.47 14.27
N LEU A 50 -10.42 -27.89 13.63
CA LEU A 50 -11.31 -26.98 12.93
C LEU A 50 -11.94 -25.95 13.88
N LEU A 51 -12.46 -26.38 15.01
CA LEU A 51 -13.10 -25.49 15.97
C LEU A 51 -12.10 -24.54 16.66
N ARG A 52 -10.90 -25.03 17.00
CA ARG A 52 -9.82 -24.21 17.55
C ARG A 52 -9.30 -23.21 16.53
N GLY A 53 -9.15 -23.62 15.27
CA GLY A 53 -8.79 -22.74 14.16
C GLY A 53 -9.82 -21.63 13.94
N GLU A 54 -11.11 -21.93 14.03
CA GLU A 54 -12.18 -20.94 13.97
C GLU A 54 -12.09 -19.94 15.13
N ALA A 55 -11.82 -20.40 16.35
CA ALA A 55 -11.60 -19.54 17.51
C ALA A 55 -10.38 -18.62 17.33
N TRP A 56 -9.25 -19.15 16.84
CA TRP A 56 -8.08 -18.35 16.50
C TRP A 56 -8.42 -17.26 15.48
N ARG A 57 -9.15 -17.61 14.43
CA ARG A 57 -9.55 -16.66 13.38
C ARG A 57 -10.52 -15.61 13.90
N ALA A 58 -11.50 -15.98 14.73
CA ALA A 58 -12.45 -15.06 15.36
C ALA A 58 -11.75 -14.05 16.29
N LEU A 59 -10.64 -14.45 16.91
CA LEU A 59 -9.77 -13.58 17.70
C LEU A 59 -8.71 -12.85 16.88
N GLY A 60 -8.65 -13.05 15.55
CA GLY A 60 -7.73 -12.38 14.64
C GLY A 60 -6.32 -12.99 14.57
N TYR A 61 -6.07 -14.13 15.22
CA TYR A 61 -4.81 -14.86 15.13
C TYR A 61 -4.76 -15.72 13.85
N VAL A 62 -4.80 -15.05 12.68
CA VAL A 62 -4.94 -15.70 11.36
C VAL A 62 -3.83 -16.71 11.09
N LYS A 63 -2.57 -16.42 11.47
CA LYS A 63 -1.44 -17.36 11.30
C LYS A 63 -1.63 -18.65 12.10
N LYS A 64 -2.13 -18.58 13.34
CA LYS A 64 -2.44 -19.76 14.16
C LYS A 64 -3.63 -20.54 13.59
N ALA A 65 -4.68 -19.83 13.16
CA ALA A 65 -5.82 -20.44 12.49
C ALA A 65 -5.41 -21.18 11.22
N LEU A 66 -4.49 -20.62 10.44
CA LEU A 66 -4.01 -21.22 9.20
C LEU A 66 -3.33 -22.56 9.47
N ILE A 67 -2.51 -22.66 10.52
CA ILE A 67 -1.85 -23.91 10.91
C ILE A 67 -2.89 -25.00 11.21
N ASP A 68 -3.85 -24.71 12.10
CA ASP A 68 -4.87 -25.69 12.50
C ASP A 68 -5.75 -26.12 11.30
N HIS A 69 -6.24 -25.17 10.50
CA HIS A 69 -7.10 -25.45 9.36
C HIS A 69 -6.38 -26.18 8.22
N GLU A 70 -5.11 -25.87 7.95
CA GLU A 70 -4.33 -26.59 6.94
C GLU A 70 -4.04 -28.03 7.35
N ILE A 71 -3.73 -28.28 8.62
CA ILE A 71 -3.57 -29.65 9.14
C ILE A 71 -4.89 -30.41 9.01
N ALA A 72 -6.01 -29.81 9.43
CA ALA A 72 -7.32 -30.43 9.34
C ALA A 72 -7.72 -30.77 7.89
N TRP A 73 -7.49 -29.85 6.95
CA TRP A 73 -7.77 -30.09 5.53
C TRP A 73 -6.89 -31.19 4.91
N LYS A 74 -5.57 -31.17 5.18
CA LYS A 74 -4.64 -32.17 4.62
C LYS A 74 -4.96 -33.61 5.03
N ARG A 75 -5.61 -33.80 6.18
CA ARG A 75 -6.01 -35.13 6.66
C ARG A 75 -7.13 -35.78 5.85
N GLN A 76 -7.86 -35.01 5.05
CA GLN A 76 -8.93 -35.53 4.18
C GLN A 76 -9.85 -36.51 4.91
N ALA A 77 -10.55 -36.01 5.93
CA ALA A 77 -11.40 -36.83 6.80
C ALA A 77 -12.32 -37.75 5.98
N ALA A 78 -12.51 -38.99 6.44
CA ALA A 78 -13.40 -39.95 5.79
C ALA A 78 -14.86 -39.47 5.78
N ASP A 79 -15.28 -38.82 6.88
CA ASP A 79 -16.58 -38.16 6.99
C ASP A 79 -16.71 -37.00 5.98
N PRO A 80 -17.68 -37.07 5.04
CA PRO A 80 -17.87 -36.05 4.02
C PRO A 80 -18.22 -34.67 4.58
N VAL A 81 -18.92 -34.60 5.71
CA VAL A 81 -19.29 -33.32 6.36
C VAL A 81 -18.05 -32.65 6.92
N ILE A 82 -17.21 -33.40 7.64
CA ILE A 82 -15.96 -32.87 8.21
C ILE A 82 -14.98 -32.47 7.10
N ARG A 83 -14.91 -33.25 6.01
CA ARG A 83 -14.07 -32.94 4.85
C ARG A 83 -14.50 -31.65 4.14
N ALA A 84 -15.81 -31.45 3.97
CA ALA A 84 -16.37 -30.22 3.41
C ALA A 84 -16.10 -29.01 4.33
N TRP A 85 -16.32 -29.17 5.64
CA TRP A 85 -16.03 -28.14 6.64
C TRP A 85 -14.55 -27.73 6.61
N ALA A 86 -13.62 -28.69 6.62
CA ALA A 86 -12.19 -28.43 6.55
C ALA A 86 -11.76 -27.72 5.26
N THR A 87 -12.36 -28.09 4.13
CA THR A 87 -12.11 -27.43 2.84
C THR A 87 -12.56 -25.97 2.89
N ARG A 88 -13.76 -25.71 3.41
CA ARG A 88 -14.33 -24.36 3.54
C ARG A 88 -13.53 -23.49 4.50
N THR A 89 -13.26 -23.93 5.74
CA THR A 89 -12.58 -23.10 6.74
C THR A 89 -11.13 -22.81 6.38
N SER A 90 -10.46 -23.76 5.73
CA SER A 90 -9.11 -23.51 5.22
C SER A 90 -9.13 -22.47 4.10
N ALA A 91 -10.11 -22.52 3.18
CA ALA A 91 -10.26 -21.48 2.15
C ALA A 91 -10.61 -20.12 2.75
N GLU A 92 -11.52 -20.04 3.72
CA GLU A 92 -11.84 -18.81 4.46
C GLU A 92 -10.63 -18.24 5.19
N THR A 93 -9.76 -19.10 5.73
CA THR A 93 -8.55 -18.67 6.44
C THR A 93 -7.46 -18.21 5.49
N LEU A 94 -7.30 -18.89 4.35
CA LEU A 94 -6.45 -18.42 3.25
C LEU A 94 -6.95 -17.07 2.72
N LEU A 95 -8.27 -16.86 2.64
CA LEU A 95 -8.86 -15.56 2.30
C LEU A 95 -8.49 -14.50 3.34
N SER A 96 -8.61 -14.78 4.65
CA SER A 96 -8.16 -13.87 5.72
C SER A 96 -6.65 -13.63 5.72
N HIS A 97 -5.87 -14.60 5.28
CA HIS A 97 -4.42 -14.53 5.08
C HIS A 97 -4.05 -13.93 3.71
N GLN A 98 -5.05 -13.48 2.93
CA GLN A 98 -4.90 -12.80 1.64
C GLN A 98 -4.30 -13.66 0.51
N GLU A 99 -4.32 -14.98 0.65
CA GLU A 99 -3.85 -15.94 -0.35
C GLU A 99 -5.00 -16.37 -1.28
N TYR A 100 -5.58 -15.40 -2.00
CA TYR A 100 -6.83 -15.55 -2.77
C TYR A 100 -6.78 -16.69 -3.79
N ALA A 101 -5.69 -16.82 -4.54
CA ALA A 101 -5.51 -17.88 -5.54
C ALA A 101 -5.49 -19.28 -4.91
N LYS A 102 -4.84 -19.43 -3.74
CA LYS A 102 -4.85 -20.70 -2.99
C LYS A 102 -6.24 -20.98 -2.42
N ALA A 103 -6.94 -19.95 -1.91
CA ALA A 103 -8.32 -20.08 -1.45
C ALA A 103 -9.25 -20.53 -2.58
N ALA A 104 -9.13 -19.94 -3.78
CA ALA A 104 -9.92 -20.30 -4.95
C ALA A 104 -9.67 -21.76 -5.38
N THR A 105 -8.40 -22.16 -5.44
CA THR A 105 -7.99 -23.54 -5.76
C THR A 105 -8.47 -24.53 -4.70
N ARG A 106 -8.48 -24.13 -3.42
CA ARG A 106 -9.01 -24.94 -2.34
C ARG A 106 -10.49 -25.26 -2.54
N LEU A 107 -11.27 -24.28 -2.99
CA LEU A 107 -12.71 -24.44 -3.23
C LEU A 107 -13.04 -25.13 -4.56
N SER A 108 -12.11 -25.26 -5.51
CA SER A 108 -12.34 -26.04 -6.74
C SER A 108 -12.24 -27.55 -6.50
N ALA A 109 -11.48 -27.99 -5.49
CA ALA A 109 -11.33 -29.38 -5.07
C ALA A 109 -12.51 -29.91 -4.22
N MET A 110 -13.72 -29.40 -4.46
CA MET A 110 -14.88 -29.66 -3.61
C MET A 110 -15.43 -31.11 -3.78
N PRO A 111 -15.79 -31.81 -2.68
CA PRO A 111 -16.47 -33.09 -2.75
C PRO A 111 -17.89 -32.95 -3.35
N SER A 112 -18.21 -33.78 -4.35
CA SER A 112 -19.51 -33.79 -5.05
C SER A 112 -20.69 -34.27 -4.18
N ASP A 113 -20.41 -34.85 -3.02
CA ASP A 113 -21.33 -35.42 -2.04
C ASP A 113 -21.71 -34.46 -0.89
N SER A 114 -21.33 -33.18 -0.98
CA SER A 114 -21.58 -32.18 0.07
C SER A 114 -23.08 -31.87 0.25
N SER A 115 -23.53 -31.63 1.49
CA SER A 115 -24.92 -31.24 1.79
C SER A 115 -25.28 -29.87 1.19
N LEU A 116 -26.58 -29.61 0.97
CA LEU A 116 -27.06 -28.32 0.47
C LEU A 116 -26.64 -27.15 1.38
N GLU A 117 -26.57 -27.40 2.68
CA GLU A 117 -26.06 -26.45 3.68
C GLU A 117 -24.59 -26.06 3.43
N GLU A 118 -23.69 -27.04 3.31
CA GLU A 118 -22.28 -26.75 3.09
C GLU A 118 -22.03 -26.18 1.69
N GLN A 119 -22.80 -26.59 0.68
CA GLN A 119 -22.77 -25.98 -0.65
C GLN A 119 -23.07 -24.48 -0.58
N ALA A 120 -24.14 -24.08 0.13
CA ALA A 120 -24.51 -22.67 0.27
C ALA A 120 -23.39 -21.85 0.95
N LYS A 121 -22.79 -22.38 2.02
CA LYS A 121 -21.65 -21.73 2.71
C LYS A 121 -20.43 -21.62 1.81
N ILE A 122 -20.09 -22.65 1.04
CA ILE A 122 -18.94 -22.62 0.12
C ILE A 122 -19.16 -21.60 -1.00
N ILE A 123 -20.36 -21.55 -1.59
CA ILE A 123 -20.68 -20.58 -2.64
C ILE A 123 -20.60 -19.15 -2.11
N LEU A 124 -21.01 -18.91 -0.85
CA LEU A 124 -20.80 -17.63 -0.20
C LEU A 124 -19.32 -17.24 -0.15
N VAL A 125 -18.43 -18.17 0.21
CA VAL A 125 -16.98 -17.92 0.23
C VAL A 125 -16.43 -17.66 -1.18
N ARG A 126 -16.92 -18.37 -2.21
CA ARG A 126 -16.58 -18.07 -3.61
C ARG A 126 -16.99 -16.64 -4.01
N GLY A 127 -18.16 -16.18 -3.57
CA GLY A 127 -18.59 -14.79 -3.75
C GLY A 127 -17.64 -13.79 -3.10
N ARG A 128 -17.15 -14.09 -1.89
CA ARG A 128 -16.15 -13.26 -1.19
C ARG A 128 -14.82 -13.20 -1.92
N ILE A 129 -14.30 -14.35 -2.37
CA ILE A 129 -13.06 -14.42 -3.16
C ILE A 129 -13.20 -13.61 -4.45
N ALA A 130 -14.27 -13.84 -5.21
CA ALA A 130 -14.52 -13.10 -6.44
C ALA A 130 -14.67 -11.59 -6.22
N SER A 131 -15.22 -11.17 -5.06
CA SER A 131 -15.33 -9.76 -4.68
C SER A 131 -13.95 -9.13 -4.52
N VAL A 132 -13.03 -9.82 -3.81
CA VAL A 132 -11.67 -9.33 -3.56
C VAL A 132 -10.82 -9.36 -4.83
N GLU A 133 -11.03 -10.34 -5.70
CA GLU A 133 -10.43 -10.41 -7.05
C GLU A 133 -11.02 -9.38 -8.03
N ARG A 134 -11.97 -8.55 -7.59
CA ARG A 134 -12.67 -7.53 -8.39
C ARG A 134 -13.42 -8.10 -9.61
N ASN A 135 -13.78 -9.38 -9.56
CA ASN A 135 -14.65 -10.01 -10.55
C ASN A 135 -16.12 -9.84 -10.14
N LEU A 136 -16.65 -8.63 -10.37
CA LEU A 136 -17.99 -8.23 -9.94
C LEU A 136 -19.08 -9.19 -10.44
N GLN A 137 -19.00 -9.63 -11.70
CA GLN A 137 -20.01 -10.51 -12.29
C GLN A 137 -20.03 -11.87 -11.60
N ALA A 138 -18.85 -12.47 -11.36
CA ALA A 138 -18.75 -13.75 -10.66
C ALA A 138 -19.20 -13.61 -9.19
N ALA A 139 -18.85 -12.51 -8.52
CA ALA A 139 -19.22 -12.26 -7.14
C ALA A 139 -20.74 -12.12 -6.96
N VAL A 140 -21.40 -11.31 -7.80
CA VAL A 140 -22.87 -11.15 -7.79
C VAL A 140 -23.57 -12.47 -8.04
N THR A 141 -23.12 -13.23 -9.06
CA THR A 141 -23.70 -14.53 -9.40
C THR A 141 -23.57 -15.51 -8.24
N ALA A 142 -22.39 -15.57 -7.60
CA ALA A 142 -22.15 -16.43 -6.45
C ALA A 142 -23.03 -16.04 -5.26
N TYR A 143 -23.14 -14.75 -4.90
CA TYR A 143 -23.99 -14.34 -3.78
C TYR A 143 -25.48 -14.59 -4.04
N GLN A 144 -25.99 -14.35 -5.25
CA GLN A 144 -27.38 -14.68 -5.59
C GLN A 144 -27.67 -16.18 -5.44
N LEU A 145 -26.73 -17.01 -5.88
CA LEU A 145 -26.84 -18.46 -5.74
C LEU A 145 -26.75 -18.90 -4.27
N ALA A 146 -25.80 -18.34 -3.51
CA ALA A 146 -25.66 -18.61 -2.07
C ALA A 146 -26.94 -18.25 -1.31
N HIS A 147 -27.53 -17.10 -1.59
CA HIS A 147 -28.80 -16.66 -1.00
C HIS A 147 -29.93 -17.67 -1.30
N THR A 148 -30.12 -18.00 -2.58
CA THR A 148 -31.19 -18.93 -3.01
C THR A 148 -31.03 -20.32 -2.39
N GLN A 149 -29.80 -20.83 -2.33
CA GLN A 149 -29.53 -22.13 -1.71
C GLN A 149 -29.68 -22.09 -0.18
N ALA A 150 -29.23 -21.02 0.47
CA ALA A 150 -29.38 -20.85 1.91
C ALA A 150 -30.86 -20.79 2.33
N GLN A 151 -31.72 -20.13 1.55
CA GLN A 151 -33.17 -20.15 1.77
C GLN A 151 -33.76 -21.55 1.68
N ARG A 152 -33.38 -22.32 0.63
CA ARG A 152 -33.82 -23.72 0.46
C ARG A 152 -33.31 -24.63 1.59
N ALA A 153 -32.08 -24.40 2.04
CA ALA A 153 -31.47 -25.11 3.15
C ALA A 153 -31.95 -24.63 4.54
N LYS A 154 -32.76 -23.55 4.59
CA LYS A 154 -33.26 -22.92 5.83
C LYS A 154 -32.15 -22.43 6.76
N ILE A 155 -31.12 -21.79 6.19
CA ILE A 155 -29.99 -21.21 6.93
C ILE A 155 -30.03 -19.68 6.78
N PRO A 156 -30.86 -18.99 7.58
CA PRO A 156 -31.11 -17.57 7.39
C PRO A 156 -29.85 -16.71 7.58
N ALA A 157 -28.92 -17.12 8.45
CA ALA A 157 -27.65 -16.42 8.64
C ALA A 157 -26.80 -16.34 7.34
N VAL A 158 -26.69 -17.44 6.59
CA VAL A 158 -25.94 -17.48 5.32
C VAL A 158 -26.68 -16.69 4.23
N SER A 159 -28.01 -16.74 4.23
CA SER A 159 -28.85 -15.93 3.34
C SER A 159 -28.58 -14.43 3.54
N ILE A 160 -28.59 -13.97 4.79
CA ILE A 160 -28.32 -12.56 5.14
C ILE A 160 -26.89 -12.17 4.76
N GLN A 161 -25.89 -13.03 5.02
CA GLN A 161 -24.51 -12.77 4.62
C GLN A 161 -24.35 -12.61 3.09
N ALA A 162 -25.07 -13.42 2.31
CA ALA A 162 -25.06 -13.30 0.85
C ALA A 162 -25.74 -12.00 0.39
N GLN A 163 -26.86 -11.62 1.00
CA GLN A 163 -27.57 -10.37 0.75
C GLN A 163 -26.73 -9.13 1.12
N LEU A 164 -26.02 -9.17 2.25
CA LEU A 164 -25.02 -8.15 2.63
C LEU A 164 -23.95 -8.04 1.55
N GLY A 165 -23.37 -9.17 1.12
CA GLY A 165 -22.39 -9.21 0.03
C GLY A 165 -22.88 -8.52 -1.25
N LEU A 166 -24.13 -8.77 -1.65
CA LEU A 166 -24.75 -8.09 -2.78
C LEU A 166 -24.90 -6.58 -2.56
N ALA A 167 -25.34 -6.16 -1.37
CA ALA A 167 -25.57 -4.76 -1.04
C ALA A 167 -24.28 -3.92 -0.90
N TYR A 168 -23.14 -4.57 -0.63
CA TYR A 168 -21.82 -3.92 -0.74
C TYR A 168 -21.39 -3.73 -2.20
N LEU A 169 -21.70 -4.68 -3.08
CA LEU A 169 -21.31 -4.63 -4.49
C LEU A 169 -22.22 -3.76 -5.37
N GLN A 170 -23.47 -3.56 -4.96
CA GLN A 170 -24.48 -2.86 -5.75
C GLN A 170 -25.25 -1.86 -4.88
N PRO A 171 -25.75 -0.75 -5.45
CA PRO A 171 -26.61 0.17 -4.72
C PRO A 171 -27.85 -0.55 -4.17
N ALA A 172 -28.02 -0.53 -2.86
CA ALA A 172 -29.20 -1.06 -2.17
C ALA A 172 -30.12 0.09 -1.78
N LYS A 173 -31.43 -0.08 -1.98
CA LYS A 173 -32.42 0.89 -1.49
C LYS A 173 -32.49 0.85 0.05
N PRO A 174 -32.81 1.98 0.72
CA PRO A 174 -32.94 1.99 2.18
C PRO A 174 -33.87 0.90 2.73
N GLU A 175 -35.03 0.67 2.11
CA GLU A 175 -36.03 -0.30 2.58
C GLU A 175 -35.47 -1.72 2.64
N PHE A 176 -34.57 -2.07 1.71
CA PHE A 176 -33.89 -3.36 1.73
C PHE A 176 -33.02 -3.52 2.98
N ILE A 177 -32.32 -2.46 3.40
CA ILE A 177 -31.42 -2.49 4.56
C ILE A 177 -32.23 -2.57 5.86
N TYR A 178 -33.38 -1.88 5.94
CA TYR A 178 -34.32 -2.02 7.06
C TYR A 178 -34.86 -3.44 7.21
N ASN A 179 -35.26 -4.07 6.09
CA ASN A 179 -35.72 -5.46 6.10
C ASN A 179 -34.60 -6.41 6.55
N LEU A 180 -33.39 -6.19 6.04
CA LEU A 180 -32.22 -6.99 6.43
C LEU A 180 -31.89 -6.88 7.92
N ALA A 181 -32.02 -5.68 8.50
CA ALA A 181 -31.88 -5.47 9.94
C ALA A 181 -32.93 -6.26 10.74
N THR A 182 -34.18 -6.28 10.25
CA THR A 182 -35.28 -7.02 10.88
C THR A 182 -35.04 -8.53 10.81
N GLU A 183 -34.62 -9.04 9.66
CA GLU A 183 -34.25 -10.45 9.49
C GLU A 183 -33.08 -10.84 10.38
N ALA A 184 -32.02 -10.02 10.44
CA ALA A 184 -30.85 -10.25 11.29
C ALA A 184 -31.20 -10.26 12.78
N ALA A 185 -32.15 -9.44 13.22
CA ALA A 185 -32.64 -9.41 14.59
C ALA A 185 -33.41 -10.68 15.00
N SER A 186 -33.79 -11.56 14.05
CA SER A 186 -34.47 -12.82 14.35
C SER A 186 -33.54 -14.04 14.47
N ILE A 187 -32.23 -13.85 14.27
CA ILE A 187 -31.25 -14.95 14.23
C ILE A 187 -30.88 -15.41 15.64
N GLU A 188 -30.75 -16.73 15.82
CA GLU A 188 -30.13 -17.34 17.00
C GLU A 188 -28.88 -18.15 16.59
N PRO A 189 -27.83 -18.22 17.43
CA PRO A 189 -27.68 -17.64 18.79
C PRO A 189 -27.33 -16.14 18.78
N THR A 190 -27.49 -15.46 19.93
CA THR A 190 -27.26 -14.01 20.11
C THR A 190 -25.90 -13.53 19.63
N TYR A 191 -24.84 -14.35 19.76
CA TYR A 191 -23.52 -13.97 19.24
C TYR A 191 -23.53 -13.79 17.70
N SER A 192 -24.12 -14.76 16.97
CA SER A 192 -24.27 -14.71 15.51
C SER A 192 -25.23 -13.61 15.08
N GLN A 193 -26.32 -13.43 15.83
CA GLN A 193 -27.26 -12.32 15.67
C GLN A 193 -26.53 -10.98 15.72
N ASN A 194 -25.76 -10.73 16.78
CA ASN A 194 -25.01 -9.49 16.97
C ASN A 194 -23.99 -9.25 15.84
N ALA A 195 -23.28 -10.29 15.39
CA ALA A 195 -22.33 -10.17 14.28
C ALA A 195 -23.03 -9.73 12.97
N LEU A 196 -24.22 -10.29 12.68
CA LEU A 196 -25.01 -9.88 11.51
C LEU A 196 -25.56 -8.47 11.69
N MET A 197 -26.07 -8.13 12.87
CA MET A 197 -26.57 -6.79 13.17
C MET A 197 -25.48 -5.72 13.03
N LEU A 198 -24.25 -5.99 13.51
CA LEU A 198 -23.10 -5.11 13.31
C LEU A 198 -22.78 -4.92 11.82
N ALA A 199 -22.76 -6.00 11.03
CA ALA A 199 -22.51 -5.91 9.60
C ALA A 199 -23.60 -5.11 8.86
N VAL A 200 -24.86 -5.22 9.29
CA VAL A 200 -25.97 -4.39 8.77
C VAL A 200 -25.81 -2.93 9.22
N ALA A 201 -25.37 -2.68 10.46
CA ALA A 201 -25.13 -1.33 10.96
C ALA A 201 -24.00 -0.62 10.21
N ASP A 202 -22.89 -1.30 9.91
CA ASP A 202 -21.80 -0.73 9.12
C ASP A 202 -22.27 -0.39 7.70
N LEU A 203 -23.02 -1.30 7.04
CA LEU A 203 -23.64 -1.02 5.74
C LEU A 203 -24.62 0.17 5.80
N ALA A 204 -25.49 0.22 6.81
CA ALA A 204 -26.42 1.32 7.01
C ALA A 204 -25.68 2.65 7.17
N LEU A 205 -24.60 2.66 7.95
CA LEU A 205 -23.74 3.83 8.12
C LEU A 205 -23.08 4.25 6.81
N GLU A 206 -22.52 3.32 6.02
CA GLU A 206 -21.97 3.61 4.69
C GLU A 206 -23.01 4.25 3.76
N ARG A 207 -24.28 3.83 3.85
CA ARG A 207 -25.41 4.39 3.08
C ARG A 207 -26.06 5.62 3.73
N ASN A 208 -25.42 6.18 4.77
CA ASN A 208 -25.85 7.39 5.47
C ASN A 208 -27.21 7.25 6.19
N LEU A 209 -27.59 6.03 6.57
CA LEU A 209 -28.79 5.74 7.37
C LEU A 209 -28.43 5.79 8.87
N MET A 210 -28.17 7.00 9.37
CA MET A 210 -27.67 7.20 10.74
C MET A 210 -28.67 6.73 11.81
N ASP A 211 -29.96 7.02 11.64
CA ASP A 211 -31.01 6.62 12.61
C ASP A 211 -31.14 5.10 12.73
N LEU A 212 -31.05 4.37 11.61
CA LEU A 212 -31.05 2.91 11.60
C LEU A 212 -29.80 2.37 12.29
N THR A 213 -28.63 2.96 12.00
CA THR A 213 -27.37 2.58 12.65
C THR A 213 -27.46 2.75 14.16
N GLU A 214 -27.95 3.89 14.64
CA GLU A 214 -28.11 4.17 16.07
C GLU A 214 -29.11 3.22 16.74
N SER A 215 -30.24 2.94 16.08
CA SER A 215 -31.24 1.98 16.54
C SER A 215 -30.65 0.57 16.71
N ILE A 216 -29.90 0.09 15.70
CA ILE A 216 -29.24 -1.21 15.75
C ILE A 216 -28.23 -1.28 16.90
N LEU A 217 -27.34 -0.29 17.00
CA LEU A 217 -26.31 -0.26 18.05
C LEU A 217 -26.94 -0.21 19.45
N SER A 218 -28.00 0.57 19.62
CA SER A 218 -28.74 0.65 20.89
C SER A 218 -29.39 -0.69 21.26
N HIS A 219 -29.96 -1.39 20.27
CA HIS A 219 -30.60 -2.69 20.48
C HIS A 219 -29.61 -3.77 20.93
N ILE A 220 -28.41 -3.83 20.33
CA ILE A 220 -27.41 -4.87 20.64
C ILE A 220 -26.53 -4.54 21.84
N THR A 221 -26.50 -3.28 22.31
CA THR A 221 -25.65 -2.81 23.41
C THR A 221 -25.71 -3.69 24.68
N PRO A 222 -26.89 -4.13 25.18
CA PRO A 222 -26.97 -4.92 26.40
C PRO A 222 -26.30 -6.30 26.29
N ASN A 223 -26.24 -6.85 25.07
CA ASN A 223 -25.83 -8.24 24.82
C ASN A 223 -24.57 -8.35 23.96
N ILE A 224 -23.86 -7.24 23.72
CA ILE A 224 -22.67 -7.25 22.87
C ILE A 224 -21.56 -8.10 23.50
N GLY A 225 -20.98 -9.00 22.71
CA GLY A 225 -19.92 -9.90 23.14
C GLY A 225 -18.67 -9.18 23.66
N LEU A 226 -17.71 -9.96 24.16
CA LEU A 226 -16.40 -9.45 24.57
C LEU A 226 -15.41 -9.45 23.38
N GLY A 227 -14.21 -8.94 23.62
CA GLY A 227 -13.11 -8.98 22.66
C GLY A 227 -13.42 -8.31 21.32
N ARG A 228 -13.15 -8.99 20.19
CA ARG A 228 -13.26 -8.40 18.84
C ARG A 228 -14.68 -7.98 18.45
N GLN A 229 -15.73 -8.67 18.87
CA GLN A 229 -17.11 -8.23 18.60
C GLN A 229 -17.43 -6.89 19.28
N ARG A 230 -16.91 -6.66 20.49
CA ARG A 230 -17.02 -5.37 21.19
C ARG A 230 -16.23 -4.27 20.49
N LEU A 231 -15.06 -4.60 19.94
CA LEU A 231 -14.29 -3.66 19.15
C LEU A 231 -15.01 -3.23 17.89
N GLU A 232 -15.57 -4.18 17.14
CA GLU A 232 -16.37 -3.90 15.96
C GLU A 232 -17.52 -2.93 16.29
N PHE A 233 -18.27 -3.21 17.36
CA PHE A 233 -19.28 -2.28 17.90
C PHE A 233 -18.73 -0.87 18.13
N TYR A 234 -17.62 -0.72 18.86
CA TYR A 234 -17.06 0.61 19.13
C TYR A 234 -16.55 1.31 17.86
N THR A 235 -15.99 0.57 16.90
CA THR A 235 -15.52 1.15 15.63
C THR A 235 -16.67 1.65 14.75
N ILE A 236 -17.84 1.03 14.80
CA ILE A 236 -19.03 1.54 14.11
C ILE A 236 -19.59 2.73 14.88
N TYR A 237 -19.64 2.63 16.22
CA TYR A 237 -20.22 3.66 17.05
C TYR A 237 -19.43 4.98 17.02
N GLU A 238 -18.09 4.94 17.05
CA GLU A 238 -17.28 6.15 16.92
C GLU A 238 -17.52 6.85 15.58
N LYS A 239 -17.55 6.11 14.47
CA LYS A 239 -17.83 6.66 13.14
C LYS A 239 -19.22 7.32 13.07
N LEU A 240 -20.23 6.69 13.68
CA LEU A 240 -21.59 7.25 13.76
C LEU A 240 -21.57 8.59 14.50
N LEU A 241 -20.95 8.63 15.69
CA LEU A 241 -20.85 9.84 16.51
C LEU A 241 -20.12 10.96 15.76
N GLU A 242 -19.08 10.64 15.01
CA GLU A 242 -18.37 11.62 14.20
C GLU A 242 -19.19 12.16 13.02
N ARG A 243 -19.99 11.32 12.36
CA ARG A 243 -20.94 11.79 11.34
C ARG A 243 -22.02 12.70 11.92
N GLN A 244 -22.44 12.43 13.15
CA GLN A 244 -23.33 13.29 13.93
C GLN A 244 -22.62 14.52 14.51
N GLN A 245 -21.33 14.72 14.24
CA GLN A 245 -20.50 15.81 14.78
C GLN A 245 -20.38 15.82 16.31
N ARG A 246 -20.66 14.70 16.97
CA ARG A 246 -20.52 14.49 18.42
C ARG A 246 -19.09 14.08 18.78
N TYR A 247 -18.13 14.94 18.44
CA TYR A 247 -16.70 14.64 18.56
C TYR A 247 -16.23 14.29 19.99
N PRO A 248 -16.71 14.94 21.07
CA PRO A 248 -16.30 14.55 22.43
C PRO A 248 -16.76 13.14 22.81
N ASP A 249 -17.96 12.74 22.38
CA ASP A 249 -18.50 11.40 22.62
C ASP A 249 -17.72 10.36 21.82
N ALA A 250 -17.40 10.66 20.55
CA ALA A 250 -16.57 9.79 19.71
C ALA A 250 -15.20 9.53 20.36
N LEU A 251 -14.56 10.58 20.89
CA LEU A 251 -13.28 10.46 21.59
C LEU A 251 -13.37 9.56 22.84
N SER A 252 -14.49 9.64 23.58
CA SER A 252 -14.77 8.76 24.73
C SER A 252 -14.94 7.29 24.30
N ILE A 253 -15.67 7.04 23.21
CA ILE A 253 -15.82 5.70 22.64
C ILE A 253 -14.48 5.15 22.16
N ILE A 254 -13.66 5.94 21.47
CA ILE A 254 -12.32 5.53 21.03
C ILE A 254 -11.45 5.15 22.24
N ALA A 255 -11.49 5.91 23.34
CA ALA A 255 -10.72 5.57 24.55
C ALA A 255 -11.13 4.21 25.14
N ARG A 256 -12.43 3.89 25.16
CA ARG A 256 -12.92 2.57 25.58
C ARG A 256 -12.49 1.47 24.62
N ALA A 257 -12.54 1.74 23.33
CA ALA A 257 -12.13 0.81 22.28
C ALA A 257 -10.63 0.47 22.37
N VAL A 258 -9.77 1.47 22.60
CA VAL A 258 -8.32 1.27 22.79
C VAL A 258 -8.04 0.34 23.98
N ALA A 259 -8.75 0.52 25.10
CA ALA A 259 -8.59 -0.36 26.27
C ALA A 259 -8.95 -1.83 25.95
N VAL A 260 -10.04 -2.05 25.22
CA VAL A 260 -10.41 -3.41 24.78
C VAL A 260 -9.40 -3.96 23.75
N ALA A 261 -8.90 -3.12 22.84
CA ALA A 261 -8.01 -3.54 21.76
C ALA A 261 -6.63 -3.98 22.29
N HIS A 262 -6.14 -3.33 23.35
CA HIS A 262 -4.96 -3.79 24.07
C HIS A 262 -5.15 -5.18 24.69
N ASN A 263 -6.30 -5.44 25.32
CA ASN A 263 -6.56 -6.73 25.98
C ASN A 263 -6.57 -7.90 24.99
N VAL A 264 -7.04 -7.69 23.76
CA VAL A 264 -7.07 -8.73 22.71
C VAL A 264 -5.93 -8.61 21.70
N GLN A 265 -4.94 -7.76 21.95
CA GLN A 265 -3.76 -7.57 21.10
C GLN A 265 -4.11 -7.29 19.62
N ALA A 266 -5.07 -6.41 19.38
CA ALA A 266 -5.52 -6.05 18.03
C ALA A 266 -4.77 -4.81 17.50
N ASP A 267 -3.50 -4.98 17.13
CA ASP A 267 -2.65 -3.88 16.64
C ASP A 267 -3.20 -3.21 15.37
N ASP A 268 -3.89 -3.98 14.52
CA ASP A 268 -4.61 -3.49 13.34
C ASP A 268 -5.72 -2.49 13.69
N ILE A 269 -6.43 -2.74 14.78
CA ILE A 269 -7.50 -1.88 15.29
C ILE A 269 -6.90 -0.72 16.10
N LEU A 270 -5.87 -0.97 16.90
CA LEU A 270 -5.16 0.06 17.69
C LEU A 270 -4.57 1.14 16.78
N MET A 271 -3.96 0.75 15.66
CA MET A 271 -3.48 1.69 14.63
C MET A 271 -4.58 2.65 14.19
N ARG A 272 -5.74 2.11 13.78
CA ARG A 272 -6.88 2.90 13.28
C ARG A 272 -7.46 3.81 14.36
N LEU A 273 -7.66 3.28 15.56
CA LEU A 273 -8.25 4.01 16.68
C LEU A 273 -7.35 5.16 17.13
N GLU A 274 -6.04 4.93 17.28
CA GLU A 274 -5.11 5.99 17.67
C GLU A 274 -4.91 7.03 16.57
N TRP A 275 -4.98 6.64 15.30
CA TRP A 275 -5.00 7.60 14.20
C TRP A 275 -6.23 8.49 14.31
N ARG A 276 -7.43 7.90 14.45
CA ARG A 276 -8.67 8.67 14.57
C ARG A 276 -8.66 9.60 15.78
N ARG A 277 -8.16 9.09 16.92
CA ARG A 277 -7.95 9.85 18.14
C ARG A 277 -7.05 11.07 17.92
N GLY A 278 -5.96 10.90 17.16
CA GLY A 278 -5.05 11.98 16.79
C GLY A 278 -5.73 13.07 15.96
N LEU A 279 -6.53 12.67 14.97
CA LEU A 279 -7.30 13.60 14.14
C LEU A 279 -8.33 14.39 14.94
N LEU A 280 -9.00 13.75 15.91
CA LEU A 280 -9.93 14.43 16.80
C LEU A 280 -9.22 15.43 17.72
N PHE A 281 -8.10 15.06 18.32
CA PHE A 281 -7.30 16.00 19.12
C PHE A 281 -6.82 17.19 18.29
N LYS A 282 -6.36 16.97 17.05
CA LYS A 282 -6.00 18.04 16.10
C LYS A 282 -7.18 18.98 15.87
N ARG A 283 -8.39 18.43 15.65
CA ARG A 283 -9.62 19.23 15.49
C ARG A 283 -9.93 20.09 16.73
N PHE A 284 -9.65 19.60 17.93
CA PHE A 284 -9.81 20.35 19.18
C PHE A 284 -8.67 21.36 19.46
N GLY A 285 -7.65 21.43 18.61
CA GLY A 285 -6.46 22.28 18.81
C GLY A 285 -5.48 21.72 19.84
N ASP A 286 -5.66 20.49 20.33
CA ASP A 286 -4.76 19.83 21.27
C ASP A 286 -3.66 19.08 20.52
N ASN A 287 -2.70 19.84 20.00
CA ASN A 287 -1.61 19.31 19.18
C ASN A 287 -0.73 18.32 19.95
N ASP A 288 -0.58 18.48 21.27
CA ASP A 288 0.25 17.59 22.09
C ASP A 288 -0.35 16.18 22.18
N ARG A 289 -1.65 16.09 22.49
CA ARG A 289 -2.33 14.79 22.50
C ARG A 289 -2.50 14.22 21.10
N ALA A 290 -2.66 15.07 20.09
CA ALA A 290 -2.71 14.65 18.69
C ALA A 290 -1.40 13.98 18.25
N ILE A 291 -0.26 14.64 18.46
CA ILE A 291 1.08 14.09 18.16
C ILE A 291 1.30 12.77 18.92
N ALA A 292 0.96 12.72 20.21
CA ALA A 292 1.12 11.49 21.00
C ALA A 292 0.30 10.31 20.46
N ALA A 293 -0.93 10.56 19.98
CA ALA A 293 -1.78 9.54 19.37
C ALA A 293 -1.27 9.09 18.00
N LEU A 294 -0.87 10.02 17.14
CA LEU A 294 -0.31 9.68 15.82
C LEU A 294 1.00 8.91 15.93
N ARG A 295 1.87 9.22 16.92
CA ARG A 295 3.05 8.40 17.23
C ARG A 295 2.69 6.97 17.62
N ARG A 296 1.61 6.77 18.40
CA ARG A 296 1.13 5.41 18.74
C ARG A 296 0.62 4.70 17.48
N ALA A 297 -0.21 5.38 16.69
CA ALA A 297 -0.74 4.84 15.44
C ALA A 297 0.37 4.41 14.49
N LEU A 298 1.42 5.22 14.35
CA LEU A 298 2.56 4.92 13.48
C LEU A 298 3.34 3.69 13.97
N ARG A 299 3.59 3.57 15.27
CA ARG A 299 4.24 2.36 15.83
C ARG A 299 3.42 1.09 15.57
N TYR A 300 2.10 1.15 15.73
CA TYR A 300 1.25 0.00 15.40
C TYR A 300 1.29 -0.31 13.91
N LEU A 301 1.25 0.71 13.04
CA LEU A 301 1.40 0.52 11.61
C LEU A 301 2.71 -0.19 11.26
N GLU A 302 3.83 0.24 11.81
CA GLU A 302 5.14 -0.39 11.58
C GLU A 302 5.15 -1.86 12.00
N SER A 303 4.48 -2.22 13.09
CA SER A 303 4.40 -3.60 13.58
C SER A 303 3.59 -4.54 12.67
N ILE A 304 2.54 -4.02 12.03
CA ILE A 304 1.63 -4.81 11.19
C ILE A 304 1.92 -4.66 9.70
N ARG A 305 2.86 -3.77 9.31
CA ARG A 305 3.10 -3.38 7.91
C ARG A 305 3.32 -4.59 7.01
N ALA A 306 4.07 -5.58 7.49
CA ALA A 306 4.37 -6.79 6.76
C ALA A 306 3.14 -7.64 6.40
N ASP A 307 2.03 -7.45 7.12
CA ASP A 307 0.77 -8.17 6.92
C ASP A 307 -0.25 -7.33 6.09
N ILE A 308 0.11 -6.11 5.66
CA ILE A 308 -0.77 -5.23 4.85
C ILE A 308 -0.47 -5.44 3.35
N PRO A 309 -1.47 -5.85 2.54
CA PRO A 309 -1.28 -6.06 1.12
C PRO A 309 -1.17 -4.74 0.38
N ILE A 310 -0.36 -4.77 -0.66
CA ILE A 310 -0.14 -3.64 -1.55
C ILE A 310 -0.74 -4.00 -2.89
N SER A 311 -1.67 -3.16 -3.34
CA SER A 311 -2.30 -3.32 -4.65
C SER A 311 -2.10 -2.05 -5.46
N TYR A 312 -1.82 -2.22 -6.74
CA TYR A 312 -1.68 -1.11 -7.67
C TYR A 312 -3.00 -0.89 -8.40
N GLN A 313 -3.42 0.37 -8.45
CA GLN A 313 -4.46 0.80 -9.37
C GLN A 313 -3.93 0.71 -10.81
N LYS A 314 -4.83 0.63 -11.81
CA LYS A 314 -4.43 0.63 -13.23
C LYS A 314 -3.65 1.89 -13.64
N THR A 315 -3.78 2.96 -12.86
CA THR A 315 -3.04 4.23 -13.00
C THR A 315 -1.62 4.18 -12.42
N GLY A 316 -1.25 3.08 -11.78
CA GLY A 316 0.04 2.89 -11.11
C GLY A 316 0.16 3.46 -9.71
N THR A 317 -0.94 3.91 -9.13
CA THR A 317 -0.96 4.37 -7.73
C THR A 317 -1.06 3.17 -6.79
N SER A 318 -0.16 3.11 -5.81
CA SER A 318 -0.20 2.11 -4.74
C SER A 318 -1.34 2.38 -3.74
N SER A 319 -1.96 1.31 -3.22
CA SER A 319 -2.94 1.41 -2.13
C SER A 319 -2.34 2.02 -0.86
N PHE A 320 -1.02 1.90 -0.65
CA PHE A 320 -0.33 2.56 0.46
C PHE A 320 -0.47 4.08 0.40
N THR A 321 -0.22 4.67 -0.77
CA THR A 321 -0.26 6.13 -0.95
C THR A 321 -1.61 6.72 -0.57
N GLN A 322 -2.69 5.94 -0.75
CA GLN A 322 -4.05 6.37 -0.45
C GLN A 322 -4.45 6.13 1.00
N SER A 323 -3.97 5.05 1.61
CA SER A 323 -4.50 4.55 2.88
C SER A 323 -3.58 4.77 4.07
N LEU A 324 -2.26 4.78 3.88
CA LEU A 324 -1.27 4.75 4.96
C LEU A 324 -0.32 5.95 4.94
N ALA A 325 0.14 6.40 3.76
CA ALA A 325 0.96 7.61 3.64
C ALA A 325 0.37 8.84 4.35
N PRO A 326 -0.96 9.07 4.37
CA PRO A 326 -1.53 10.19 5.09
C PRO A 326 -1.21 10.21 6.59
N LEU A 327 -1.05 9.05 7.25
CA LEU A 327 -0.69 9.02 8.68
C LEU A 327 0.69 9.66 8.94
N TYR A 328 1.69 9.33 8.11
CA TYR A 328 3.04 9.91 8.19
C TYR A 328 2.99 11.42 7.97
N LEU A 329 2.24 11.87 6.96
CA LEU A 329 2.10 13.28 6.62
C LEU A 329 1.38 14.07 7.71
N GLU A 330 0.34 13.49 8.35
CA GLU A 330 -0.37 14.13 9.47
C GLU A 330 0.53 14.34 10.69
N LEU A 331 1.35 13.33 11.05
CA LEU A 331 2.32 13.47 12.13
C LEU A 331 3.39 14.52 11.78
N THR A 332 3.93 14.45 10.56
CA THR A 332 4.92 15.42 10.07
C THR A 332 4.37 16.84 10.12
N ASP A 333 3.15 17.07 9.63
CA ASP A 333 2.49 18.38 9.60
C ASP A 333 2.36 18.97 11.02
N LEU A 334 1.92 18.18 12.00
CA LEU A 334 1.80 18.66 13.38
C LEU A 334 3.15 18.95 14.05
N LEU A 335 4.16 18.13 13.79
CA LEU A 335 5.52 18.36 14.30
C LEU A 335 6.08 19.69 13.75
N LEU A 336 5.94 19.91 12.44
CA LEU A 336 6.38 21.14 11.77
C LEU A 336 5.61 22.37 12.24
N GLN A 337 4.28 22.28 12.41
CA GLN A 337 3.49 23.38 12.96
C GLN A 337 3.93 23.73 14.39
N LYS A 338 4.12 22.72 15.24
CA LYS A 338 4.56 22.93 16.62
C LYS A 338 5.97 23.53 16.68
N ALA A 339 6.87 23.12 15.79
CA ALA A 339 8.23 23.65 15.70
C ALA A 339 8.25 25.16 15.46
N THR A 340 7.33 25.70 14.64
CA THR A 340 7.24 27.16 14.39
C THR A 340 6.78 27.99 15.59
N GLN A 341 6.20 27.36 16.61
CA GLN A 341 5.63 28.03 17.78
C GLN A 341 6.58 28.09 18.98
N VAL A 342 7.76 27.49 18.86
CA VAL A 342 8.74 27.37 19.94
C VAL A 342 10.08 27.98 19.52
N THR A 343 10.97 28.20 20.49
CA THR A 343 12.35 28.65 20.21
C THR A 343 13.09 27.61 19.37
N ASP A 344 14.06 28.05 18.56
CA ASP A 344 14.86 27.17 17.70
C ASP A 344 15.45 25.95 18.44
N ALA A 345 16.03 26.13 19.64
CA ALA A 345 16.55 25.02 20.45
C ALA A 345 15.48 23.97 20.84
N ALA A 346 14.25 24.41 21.10
CA ALA A 346 13.12 23.53 21.41
C ALA A 346 12.45 22.95 20.14
N ALA A 347 12.63 23.60 18.99
CA ALA A 347 12.15 23.12 17.69
C ALA A 347 12.99 21.96 17.16
N GLN A 348 14.30 21.95 17.42
CA GLN A 348 15.23 20.92 16.91
C GLN A 348 14.76 19.46 17.09
N PRO A 349 14.33 18.98 18.27
CA PRO A 349 13.83 17.61 18.41
C PRO A 349 12.57 17.33 17.58
N LEU A 350 11.68 18.32 17.40
CA LEU A 350 10.48 18.18 16.57
C LEU A 350 10.83 18.10 15.08
N LEU A 351 11.78 18.93 14.64
CA LEU A 351 12.26 18.96 13.27
C LEU A 351 13.05 17.68 12.90
N GLN A 352 13.87 17.19 13.82
CA GLN A 352 14.58 15.91 13.67
C GLN A 352 13.59 14.75 13.56
N GLU A 353 12.56 14.72 14.42
CA GLU A 353 11.52 13.70 14.31
C GLU A 353 10.72 13.84 13.02
N ALA A 354 10.39 15.04 12.56
CA ALA A 354 9.72 15.26 11.27
C ALA A 354 10.55 14.70 10.11
N ARG A 355 11.88 14.90 10.12
CA ARG A 355 12.82 14.27 9.18
C ARG A 355 12.77 12.74 9.29
N THR A 356 12.80 12.18 10.49
CA THR A 356 12.71 10.73 10.70
C THR A 356 11.42 10.15 10.14
N VAL A 357 10.27 10.78 10.40
CA VAL A 357 8.97 10.34 9.88
C VAL A 357 8.93 10.42 8.35
N GLN A 358 9.56 11.44 7.74
CA GLN A 358 9.71 11.52 6.29
C GLN A 358 10.58 10.40 5.73
N GLU A 359 11.71 10.11 6.35
CA GLU A 359 12.57 8.98 5.95
C GLU A 359 11.82 7.64 6.03
N GLN A 360 11.06 7.41 7.11
CA GLN A 360 10.21 6.23 7.26
C GLN A 360 9.14 6.15 6.16
N LEU A 361 8.52 7.28 5.78
CA LEU A 361 7.60 7.34 4.65
C LEU A 361 8.29 6.97 3.34
N LYS A 362 9.53 7.40 3.10
CA LYS A 362 10.28 7.06 1.87
C LYS A 362 10.67 5.59 1.81
N ILE A 363 11.13 5.02 2.91
CA ILE A 363 11.42 3.58 3.02
C ILE A 363 10.15 2.78 2.76
N ALA A 364 9.04 3.20 3.38
CA ALA A 364 7.73 2.62 3.19
C ALA A 364 7.32 2.61 1.70
N GLU A 365 7.35 3.76 1.04
CA GLU A 365 7.04 3.87 -0.40
C GLU A 365 7.93 2.96 -1.26
N PHE A 366 9.20 2.79 -0.88
CA PHE A 366 10.14 1.96 -1.61
C PHE A 366 9.88 0.45 -1.44
N GLN A 367 9.62 0.00 -0.20
CA GLN A 367 9.17 -1.38 0.06
C GLN A 367 7.91 -1.71 -0.75
N ASP A 368 7.00 -0.74 -0.81
CA ASP A 368 5.75 -0.91 -1.53
C ASP A 368 5.96 -1.04 -3.03
N TYR A 369 6.86 -0.21 -3.59
CA TYR A 369 7.27 -0.30 -4.98
C TYR A 369 7.92 -1.65 -5.33
N LEU A 370 8.71 -2.24 -4.43
CA LEU A 370 9.32 -3.54 -4.70
C LEU A 370 8.36 -4.72 -4.50
N GLY A 371 7.21 -4.50 -3.87
CA GLY A 371 6.33 -5.59 -3.43
C GLY A 371 7.00 -6.51 -2.40
N GLU A 372 8.10 -6.06 -1.78
CA GLU A 372 8.87 -6.82 -0.81
C GLU A 372 8.44 -6.45 0.62
N ILE A 373 8.09 -7.49 1.38
CA ILE A 373 7.66 -7.41 2.78
C ILE A 373 8.88 -7.37 3.74
N CYS A 374 10.08 -7.62 3.22
CA CYS A 374 11.29 -7.69 4.04
C CYS A 374 11.71 -6.30 4.56
N PRO A 375 12.10 -6.20 5.85
CA PRO A 375 12.74 -5.00 6.37
C PRO A 375 14.00 -4.66 5.57
N ILE A 376 14.06 -3.43 5.06
CA ILE A 376 15.25 -2.94 4.36
C ILE A 376 16.22 -2.40 5.42
N ALA A 377 17.48 -2.83 5.35
CA ALA A 377 18.51 -2.30 6.22
C ALA A 377 18.65 -0.79 5.98
N THR A 378 18.55 -0.01 7.05
CA THR A 378 18.65 1.45 7.01
C THR A 378 19.78 1.90 7.93
N VAL A 379 20.50 2.94 7.51
CA VAL A 379 21.57 3.56 8.27
C VAL A 379 21.22 5.03 8.42
N THR A 380 20.88 5.46 9.64
CA THR A 380 20.56 6.88 9.89
C THR A 380 21.84 7.63 10.24
N PRO A 381 22.29 8.59 9.41
CA PRO A 381 23.44 9.40 9.77
C PRO A 381 23.08 10.32 10.94
N GLU A 382 23.86 10.26 12.02
CA GLU A 382 23.69 11.12 13.21
C GLU A 382 23.94 12.59 12.83
N HIS A 383 24.99 12.85 12.06
CA HIS A 383 25.28 14.16 11.48
C HIS A 383 25.16 14.10 9.96
N ILE A 384 24.51 15.09 9.35
CA ILE A 384 24.46 15.18 7.87
C ILE A 384 25.86 15.30 7.26
N SER A 385 26.80 15.89 8.02
CA SER A 385 28.21 15.96 7.64
C SER A 385 28.92 14.61 7.61
N ASP A 386 28.35 13.55 8.18
CA ASP A 386 28.88 12.18 8.07
C ASP A 386 28.70 11.62 6.65
N ILE A 387 27.79 12.20 5.86
CA ILE A 387 27.64 11.88 4.44
C ILE A 387 28.86 12.41 3.67
N SER A 388 29.16 13.71 3.82
CA SER A 388 30.32 14.39 3.27
C SER A 388 30.45 15.80 3.89
N PRO A 389 31.68 16.37 4.02
CA PRO A 389 31.87 17.78 4.37
C PRO A 389 31.07 18.72 3.45
N TYR A 390 30.73 19.91 3.95
CA TYR A 390 30.02 20.97 3.21
C TYR A 390 28.74 20.51 2.48
N THR A 391 28.04 19.53 3.06
CA THR A 391 26.81 18.95 2.50
C THR A 391 25.60 19.41 3.29
N ALA A 392 24.52 19.72 2.56
CA ALA A 392 23.20 19.95 3.12
C ALA A 392 22.19 18.97 2.52
N VAL A 393 21.18 18.57 3.31
CA VAL A 393 20.09 17.71 2.84
C VAL A 393 18.76 18.47 2.91
N LEU A 394 18.08 18.57 1.77
CA LEU A 394 16.80 19.23 1.62
C LEU A 394 15.66 18.21 1.46
N TYR A 395 14.68 18.33 2.36
CA TYR A 395 13.42 17.61 2.32
C TYR A 395 12.29 18.58 1.96
N PRO A 396 11.89 18.67 0.68
CA PRO A 396 10.68 19.40 0.30
C PRO A 396 9.45 18.52 0.56
N ILE A 397 8.65 18.90 1.56
CA ILE A 397 7.49 18.16 2.06
C ILE A 397 6.21 18.81 1.53
N LEU A 398 5.47 18.09 0.68
CA LEU A 398 4.26 18.62 0.06
C LEU A 398 3.05 18.37 0.96
N LEU A 399 2.52 19.43 1.57
CA LEU A 399 1.25 19.38 2.29
C LEU A 399 0.10 19.87 1.39
N ALA A 400 -1.13 19.88 1.90
CA ALA A 400 -2.31 20.18 1.06
C ALA A 400 -2.29 21.61 0.51
N ASN A 401 -1.93 22.58 1.34
CA ASN A 401 -2.03 24.02 1.05
C ASN A 401 -0.70 24.78 1.21
N ARG A 402 0.40 24.08 1.48
CA ARG A 402 1.73 24.67 1.63
C ARG A 402 2.83 23.66 1.36
N LEU A 403 4.00 24.18 1.04
CA LEU A 403 5.26 23.44 0.94
C LEU A 403 6.10 23.76 2.18
N GLU A 404 6.58 22.73 2.85
CA GLU A 404 7.55 22.87 3.95
C GLU A 404 8.91 22.41 3.43
N LEU A 405 9.91 23.26 3.58
CA LEU A 405 11.30 22.94 3.29
C LEU A 405 12.00 22.67 4.61
N LEU A 406 12.41 21.42 4.81
CA LEU A 406 13.25 21.03 5.94
C LEU A 406 14.68 20.83 5.43
N LEU A 407 15.56 21.76 5.77
CA LEU A 407 16.97 21.76 5.39
C LEU A 407 17.82 21.35 6.59
N GLY A 408 18.56 20.25 6.46
CA GLY A 408 19.52 19.83 7.46
C GLY A 408 20.96 20.19 7.09
N ILE A 409 21.71 20.75 8.05
CA ILE A 409 23.14 21.04 7.96
C ILE A 409 23.81 20.63 9.27
N GLY A 410 24.78 19.72 9.23
CA GLY A 410 25.36 19.14 10.44
C GLY A 410 24.29 18.42 11.27
N THR A 411 24.09 18.85 12.52
CA THR A 411 23.00 18.37 13.40
C THR A 411 21.74 19.22 13.34
N HIS A 412 21.84 20.43 12.78
CA HIS A 412 20.79 21.43 12.86
C HIS A 412 19.80 21.26 11.71
N GLN A 413 18.52 21.43 12.02
CA GLN A 413 17.43 21.45 11.05
C GLN A 413 16.86 22.86 10.95
N TYR A 414 16.73 23.35 9.72
CA TYR A 414 16.11 24.63 9.40
C TYR A 414 14.80 24.37 8.67
N GLN A 415 13.75 25.10 9.06
CA GLN A 415 12.44 25.03 8.44
C GLN A 415 12.15 26.32 7.68
N ALA A 416 11.62 26.21 6.47
CA ALA A 416 11.03 27.33 5.73
C ALA A 416 9.68 26.90 5.13
N THR A 417 8.68 27.78 5.23
CA THR A 417 7.33 27.51 4.72
C THR A 417 7.04 28.37 3.50
N VAL A 418 6.52 27.76 2.44
CA VAL A 418 6.11 28.44 1.21
C VAL A 418 4.62 28.21 0.98
N LEU A 419 3.86 29.30 0.86
CA LEU A 419 2.41 29.27 0.65
C LEU A 419 2.10 29.00 -0.83
N VAL A 420 2.20 27.73 -1.22
CA VAL A 420 1.86 27.24 -2.56
C VAL A 420 1.06 25.94 -2.42
N SER A 421 0.03 25.78 -3.27
CA SER A 421 -0.82 24.60 -3.21
C SER A 421 -0.15 23.38 -3.84
N ARG A 422 -0.54 22.17 -3.41
CA ARG A 422 -0.05 20.93 -4.01
C ARG A 422 -0.33 20.84 -5.52
N GLU A 423 -1.48 21.33 -5.97
CA GLU A 423 -1.86 21.27 -7.39
C GLU A 423 -0.99 22.20 -8.24
N GLU A 424 -0.66 23.38 -7.72
CA GLU A 424 0.21 24.33 -8.42
C GLU A 424 1.62 23.78 -8.59
N ILE A 425 2.21 23.20 -7.54
CA ILE A 425 3.51 22.51 -7.63
C ILE A 425 3.46 21.38 -8.67
N LYS A 426 2.41 20.57 -8.65
CA LYS A 426 2.24 19.44 -9.57
C LYS A 426 2.20 19.92 -11.02
N VAL A 427 1.41 20.95 -11.33
CA VAL A 427 1.30 21.51 -12.68
C VAL A 427 2.64 22.04 -13.15
N THR A 428 3.30 22.88 -12.34
CA THR A 428 4.60 23.46 -12.71
C THR A 428 5.71 22.39 -12.83
N ALA A 429 5.67 21.33 -12.00
CA ALA A 429 6.61 20.22 -12.10
C ALA A 429 6.42 19.45 -13.41
N ASP A 430 5.18 19.18 -13.78
CA ASP A 430 4.83 18.51 -15.04
C ASP A 430 5.23 19.38 -16.26
N GLU A 431 4.96 20.68 -16.23
CA GLU A 431 5.38 21.64 -17.25
C GLU A 431 6.90 21.67 -17.42
N LEU A 432 7.66 21.80 -16.33
CA LEU A 432 9.11 21.77 -16.36
C LEU A 432 9.63 20.46 -16.97
N SER A 433 9.09 19.35 -16.48
CA SER A 433 9.50 18.01 -16.88
C SER A 433 9.19 17.76 -18.37
N LYS A 434 8.07 18.26 -18.89
CA LYS A 434 7.72 18.19 -20.32
C LYS A 434 8.58 19.10 -21.17
N ALA A 435 8.80 20.35 -20.75
CA ALA A 435 9.60 21.32 -21.50
C ALA A 435 11.06 20.87 -21.66
N LEU A 436 11.63 20.20 -20.64
CA LEU A 436 12.98 19.64 -20.71
C LEU A 436 13.08 18.36 -21.52
N ARG A 437 11.96 17.69 -21.80
CA ARG A 437 11.87 16.52 -22.70
C ARG A 437 11.41 16.90 -24.12
N ALA A 438 11.53 18.17 -24.50
CA ALA A 438 11.20 18.62 -25.85
C ALA A 438 12.10 17.93 -26.89
N ASP A 439 11.49 17.18 -27.81
CA ASP A 439 12.19 16.30 -28.76
C ASP A 439 12.61 17.01 -30.05
N THR A 440 12.06 18.19 -30.36
CA THR A 440 12.38 18.92 -31.60
C THR A 440 13.20 20.18 -31.36
N ILE A 441 14.05 20.51 -32.32
CA ILE A 441 14.88 21.72 -32.32
C ILE A 441 13.99 22.98 -32.20
N GLU A 442 12.83 22.99 -32.87
CA GLU A 442 11.88 24.10 -32.79
C GLU A 442 11.24 24.24 -31.41
N GLN A 443 11.00 23.13 -30.69
CA GLN A 443 10.47 23.16 -29.33
C GLN A 443 11.56 23.61 -28.34
N GLN A 444 12.78 23.12 -28.50
CA GLN A 444 13.94 23.51 -27.69
C GLN A 444 14.26 25.00 -27.83
N ALA A 445 14.14 25.56 -29.04
CA ALA A 445 14.41 26.98 -29.31
C ALA A 445 13.47 27.95 -28.57
N LYS A 446 12.31 27.49 -28.08
CA LYS A 446 11.34 28.33 -27.38
C LYS A 446 11.68 28.57 -25.92
N ASN A 447 12.65 27.85 -25.35
CA ASN A 447 13.06 27.97 -23.94
C ASN A 447 11.86 27.93 -22.95
N GLU A 448 10.84 27.12 -23.26
CA GLU A 448 9.61 27.01 -22.45
C GLU A 448 9.88 26.53 -21.02
N PHE A 449 11.04 25.90 -20.77
CA PHE A 449 11.45 25.45 -19.45
C PHE A 449 11.84 26.60 -18.49
N VAL A 450 12.19 27.79 -19.00
CA VAL A 450 12.77 28.87 -18.17
C VAL A 450 11.81 29.36 -17.10
N VAL A 451 10.54 29.59 -17.45
CA VAL A 451 9.52 30.04 -16.50
C VAL A 451 9.31 29.02 -15.38
N PRO A 452 8.96 27.75 -15.65
CA PRO A 452 8.74 26.78 -14.59
C PRO A 452 10.03 26.44 -13.81
N ALA A 453 11.22 26.53 -14.42
CA ALA A 453 12.50 26.36 -13.73
C ALA A 453 12.78 27.48 -12.71
N ARG A 454 12.49 28.74 -13.06
CA ARG A 454 12.61 29.89 -12.15
C ARG A 454 11.57 29.84 -11.04
N THR A 455 10.33 29.51 -11.36
CA THR A 455 9.25 29.35 -10.37
C THR A 455 9.62 28.27 -9.35
N MET A 456 10.09 27.10 -9.81
CA MET A 456 10.54 26.04 -8.93
C MET A 456 11.75 26.44 -8.08
N TYR A 457 12.71 27.20 -8.63
CA TYR A 457 13.82 27.73 -7.83
C TYR A 457 13.32 28.65 -6.70
N GLN A 458 12.38 29.55 -7.01
CA GLN A 458 11.79 30.47 -6.03
C GLN A 458 11.07 29.73 -4.89
N TRP A 459 10.42 28.60 -5.18
CA TRP A 459 9.75 27.81 -4.16
C TRP A 459 10.68 26.87 -3.38
N LEU A 460 11.68 26.27 -4.03
CA LEU A 460 12.45 25.16 -3.46
C LEU A 460 13.80 25.58 -2.89
N ILE A 461 14.42 26.63 -3.42
CA ILE A 461 15.81 27.01 -3.10
C ILE A 461 15.90 28.40 -2.51
N ALA A 462 15.21 29.39 -3.08
CA ALA A 462 15.30 30.77 -2.62
C ALA A 462 15.04 30.96 -1.10
N PRO A 463 14.05 30.28 -0.46
CA PRO A 463 13.78 30.46 0.96
C PRO A 463 14.89 29.95 1.90
N ILE A 464 15.81 29.14 1.37
CA ILE A 464 16.89 28.51 2.14
C ILE A 464 18.28 28.94 1.67
N ALA A 465 18.38 29.76 0.62
CA ALA A 465 19.64 30.12 -0.03
C ALA A 465 20.65 30.78 0.93
N ASP A 466 20.19 31.68 1.79
CA ASP A 466 21.05 32.37 2.77
C ASP A 466 21.71 31.39 3.75
N ARG A 467 21.00 30.31 4.12
CA ARG A 467 21.53 29.27 5.02
C ARG A 467 22.60 28.44 4.32
N LEU A 468 22.36 28.08 3.06
CA LEU A 468 23.32 27.35 2.24
C LEU A 468 24.61 28.15 2.04
N GLN A 469 24.49 29.45 1.77
CA GLN A 469 25.63 30.34 1.59
C GLN A 469 26.41 30.57 2.89
N ALA A 470 25.71 30.84 4.00
CA ALA A 470 26.35 31.08 5.30
C ALA A 470 27.12 29.85 5.81
N ALA A 471 26.68 28.64 5.48
CA ALA A 471 27.34 27.39 5.83
C ALA A 471 28.37 26.91 4.77
N HIS A 472 28.61 27.70 3.70
CA HIS A 472 29.51 27.36 2.60
C HIS A 472 29.24 25.99 1.98
N ILE A 473 27.97 25.66 1.77
CA ILE A 473 27.55 24.37 1.21
C ILE A 473 28.04 24.23 -0.23
N GLN A 474 28.61 23.07 -0.55
CA GLN A 474 29.08 22.70 -1.89
C GLN A 474 28.23 21.60 -2.51
N THR A 475 27.63 20.74 -1.68
CA THR A 475 26.78 19.64 -2.13
C THR A 475 25.38 19.77 -1.54
N LEU A 476 24.38 19.83 -2.41
CA LEU A 476 22.98 19.84 -2.02
C LEU A 476 22.35 18.50 -2.37
N VAL A 477 22.10 17.69 -1.35
CA VAL A 477 21.32 16.45 -1.47
C VAL A 477 19.85 16.81 -1.33
N VAL A 478 19.02 16.34 -2.25
CA VAL A 478 17.58 16.56 -2.24
C VAL A 478 16.88 15.22 -2.15
N THR A 479 15.93 15.11 -1.22
CA THR A 479 15.05 13.94 -1.07
C THR A 479 13.62 14.32 -1.49
N PRO A 480 13.32 14.32 -2.80
CA PRO A 480 12.07 14.89 -3.31
C PRO A 480 10.85 14.06 -2.90
N ASP A 481 9.76 14.76 -2.57
CA ASP A 481 8.47 14.15 -2.32
C ASP A 481 7.54 14.18 -3.54
N SER A 482 6.75 13.11 -3.73
CA SER A 482 5.67 13.05 -4.72
C SER A 482 6.09 13.54 -6.12
N TYR A 483 5.37 14.53 -6.68
CA TYR A 483 5.60 15.11 -8.02
C TYR A 483 6.98 15.76 -8.18
N LEU A 484 7.64 16.15 -7.09
CA LEU A 484 8.99 16.70 -7.17
C LEU A 484 10.04 15.69 -7.63
N ARG A 485 9.73 14.38 -7.62
CA ARG A 485 10.57 13.35 -8.24
C ARG A 485 10.73 13.55 -9.75
N LEU A 486 9.83 14.30 -10.39
CA LEU A 486 9.90 14.65 -11.81
C LEU A 486 10.73 15.89 -12.09
N VAL A 487 11.14 16.63 -11.04
CA VAL A 487 11.86 17.90 -11.14
C VAL A 487 13.36 17.65 -11.20
N PRO A 488 14.04 18.02 -12.30
CA PRO A 488 15.49 17.98 -12.36
C PRO A 488 16.06 19.19 -11.61
N PHE A 489 16.39 19.01 -10.33
CA PHE A 489 16.89 20.09 -9.46
C PHE A 489 18.12 20.82 -10.03
N ALA A 490 18.98 20.12 -10.77
CA ALA A 490 20.12 20.70 -11.48
C ALA A 490 19.74 21.82 -12.47
N ALA A 491 18.55 21.72 -13.07
CA ALA A 491 18.04 22.66 -14.08
C ALA A 491 17.22 23.82 -13.48
N LEU A 492 17.08 23.90 -12.15
CA LEU A 492 16.45 25.04 -11.50
C LEU A 492 17.28 26.30 -11.73
N LEU A 493 16.61 27.42 -11.95
CA LEU A 493 17.25 28.61 -12.49
C LEU A 493 17.07 29.80 -11.56
N ASP A 494 18.19 30.35 -11.08
CA ASP A 494 18.23 31.65 -10.41
C ASP A 494 18.65 32.72 -11.41
N GLN A 495 17.69 33.52 -11.87
CA GLN A 495 17.90 34.44 -12.99
C GLN A 495 18.38 33.68 -14.24
N ASP A 496 19.68 33.72 -14.54
CA ASP A 496 20.31 33.02 -15.67
C ASP A 496 21.37 32.00 -15.24
N VAL A 497 21.43 31.66 -13.95
CA VAL A 497 22.39 30.70 -13.38
C VAL A 497 21.67 29.44 -12.94
N PHE A 498 22.06 28.28 -13.47
CA PHE A 498 21.52 26.99 -13.07
C PHE A 498 22.02 26.58 -11.70
N LEU A 499 21.19 25.85 -10.95
CA LEU A 499 21.53 25.39 -9.60
C LEU A 499 22.81 24.54 -9.57
N VAL A 500 23.02 23.72 -10.61
CA VAL A 500 24.20 22.86 -10.75
C VAL A 500 25.51 23.65 -10.91
N GLU A 501 25.44 24.92 -11.35
CA GLU A 501 26.62 25.78 -11.45
C GLU A 501 27.07 26.30 -10.07
N ARG A 502 26.20 26.21 -9.05
CA ARG A 502 26.49 26.65 -7.68
C ARG A 502 26.78 25.51 -6.73
N TYR A 503 26.09 24.39 -6.90
CA TYR A 503 26.20 23.22 -6.01
C TYR A 503 26.32 21.93 -6.81
N ALA A 504 27.05 20.96 -6.28
CA ALA A 504 26.85 19.58 -6.67
C ALA A 504 25.46 19.13 -6.22
N VAL A 505 24.54 18.92 -7.17
CA VAL A 505 23.16 18.54 -6.88
C VAL A 505 23.02 17.02 -6.92
N VAL A 506 22.55 16.43 -5.83
CA VAL A 506 22.33 14.99 -5.70
C VAL A 506 20.85 14.74 -5.39
N THR A 507 20.20 13.86 -6.14
CA THR A 507 18.84 13.42 -5.83
C THR A 507 18.90 12.04 -5.20
N ALA A 508 18.43 11.91 -3.96
CA ALA A 508 18.34 10.65 -3.23
C ALA A 508 16.87 10.31 -2.93
N GLN A 509 16.49 9.04 -2.95
CA GLN A 509 15.14 8.65 -2.51
C GLN A 509 14.98 8.79 -0.99
N SER A 510 16.07 8.55 -0.28
CA SER A 510 16.20 8.62 1.17
C SER A 510 17.70 8.59 1.48
N ILE A 511 18.14 9.33 2.50
CA ILE A 511 19.55 9.27 2.93
C ILE A 511 19.80 8.14 3.94
N THR A 512 18.74 7.43 4.34
CA THR A 512 18.84 6.28 5.24
C THR A 512 18.93 4.94 4.51
N LEU A 513 18.57 4.89 3.22
CA LEU A 513 18.63 3.67 2.40
C LEU A 513 20.05 3.31 1.92
N LEU A 514 20.96 4.27 1.85
CA LEU A 514 22.32 4.07 1.33
C LEU A 514 23.33 4.53 2.38
N ALA A 515 24.18 3.61 2.83
CA ALA A 515 25.28 3.95 3.72
C ALA A 515 26.32 4.78 2.93
N PRO A 516 26.62 6.02 3.35
CA PRO A 516 27.63 6.83 2.70
C PRO A 516 28.99 6.18 2.95
N HIS A 517 29.62 5.71 1.87
CA HIS A 517 31.00 5.24 1.91
C HIS A 517 31.85 6.23 1.11
N PRO A 518 32.95 6.76 1.69
CA PRO A 518 33.87 7.59 0.94
C PRO A 518 34.41 6.81 -0.26
N ILE A 519 34.22 7.34 -1.46
CA ILE A 519 34.89 6.82 -2.65
C ILE A 519 36.36 7.25 -2.54
N ALA A 520 37.31 6.31 -2.69
CA ALA A 520 38.73 6.63 -2.67
C ALA A 520 39.05 7.75 -3.69
N GLU A 521 39.96 8.66 -3.33
CA GLU A 521 40.35 9.79 -4.20
C GLU A 521 40.71 9.31 -5.63
N SER A 522 40.30 10.12 -6.61
CA SER A 522 40.34 9.88 -8.05
C SER A 522 41.65 9.24 -8.54
N GLY A 523 41.55 8.05 -9.14
CA GLY A 523 42.67 7.36 -9.81
C GLY A 523 42.67 5.84 -9.66
N ASN A 524 41.93 5.30 -8.69
CA ASN A 524 41.84 3.85 -8.43
C ASN A 524 40.41 3.37 -8.13
N VAL A 525 39.39 4.12 -8.57
CA VAL A 525 37.98 3.77 -8.35
C VAL A 525 37.64 2.53 -9.17
N LYS A 526 37.19 1.47 -8.50
CA LYS A 526 36.69 0.27 -9.18
C LYS A 526 35.31 0.56 -9.73
N ALA A 527 35.25 0.99 -10.98
CA ALA A 527 34.01 1.32 -11.66
C ALA A 527 33.63 0.32 -12.76
N LEU A 528 32.33 0.02 -12.85
CA LEU A 528 31.70 -0.66 -13.98
C LEU A 528 30.75 0.32 -14.67
N VAL A 529 30.89 0.47 -15.98
CA VAL A 529 30.02 1.31 -16.81
C VAL A 529 29.36 0.42 -17.85
N ALA A 530 28.02 0.43 -17.89
CA ALA A 530 27.23 -0.33 -18.85
C ALA A 530 26.29 0.61 -19.62
N GLY A 531 26.27 0.50 -20.95
CA GLY A 531 25.48 1.37 -21.81
C GLY A 531 24.75 0.62 -22.93
N MET A 532 23.45 0.85 -23.11
CA MET A 532 22.68 0.39 -24.27
C MET A 532 22.17 1.59 -25.07
N SER A 533 22.88 1.95 -26.14
CA SER A 533 22.48 3.03 -27.04
C SER A 533 21.46 2.54 -28.06
N THR A 534 21.68 1.35 -28.64
CA THR A 534 20.72 0.71 -29.55
C THR A 534 20.03 -0.43 -28.82
N PRO A 535 18.69 -0.44 -28.70
CA PRO A 535 17.99 -1.46 -27.94
C PRO A 535 18.15 -2.85 -28.59
N GLY A 536 18.18 -3.87 -27.74
CA GLY A 536 18.31 -5.27 -28.15
C GLY A 536 17.01 -5.89 -28.69
N PRO A 537 16.82 -7.22 -28.55
CA PRO A 537 15.60 -7.91 -28.93
C PRO A 537 14.34 -7.48 -28.15
N VAL A 538 14.50 -6.76 -27.04
CA VAL A 538 13.40 -6.26 -26.19
C VAL A 538 12.36 -5.44 -26.95
N VAL A 539 12.72 -4.88 -28.11
CA VAL A 539 11.79 -4.15 -29.00
C VAL A 539 10.59 -5.01 -29.43
N ASP A 540 10.73 -6.34 -29.52
CA ASP A 540 9.62 -7.24 -29.82
C ASP A 540 8.60 -7.24 -28.67
N GLU A 541 9.07 -7.32 -27.43
CA GLU A 541 8.22 -7.31 -26.23
C GLU A 541 7.53 -5.96 -26.03
N TRP A 542 8.29 -4.87 -26.17
CA TRP A 542 7.76 -3.52 -26.11
C TRP A 542 6.67 -3.27 -27.16
N TYR A 543 6.89 -3.71 -28.40
CA TYR A 543 5.89 -3.64 -29.45
C TYR A 543 4.63 -4.44 -29.08
N GLN A 544 4.77 -5.65 -28.53
CA GLN A 544 3.61 -6.43 -28.09
C GLN A 544 2.84 -5.75 -26.93
N ARG A 545 3.54 -4.99 -26.09
CA ARG A 545 2.97 -4.27 -24.93
C ARG A 545 2.35 -2.90 -25.26
N GLY A 546 2.42 -2.40 -26.49
CA GLY A 546 1.88 -1.06 -26.82
C GLY A 546 2.89 0.06 -26.90
N PHE A 547 4.17 -0.22 -26.68
CA PHE A 547 5.20 0.80 -26.70
C PHE A 547 5.62 1.13 -28.14
N GLY A 548 5.76 2.42 -28.43
CA GLY A 548 6.13 2.92 -29.75
C GLY A 548 5.03 2.77 -30.80
N ASP A 549 3.74 2.76 -30.43
CA ASP A 549 2.62 2.75 -31.39
C ASP A 549 2.68 3.93 -32.37
N THR A 550 3.09 5.11 -31.91
CA THR A 550 3.35 6.29 -32.77
C THR A 550 4.51 6.03 -33.73
N VAL A 551 5.56 5.35 -33.25
CA VAL A 551 6.74 4.97 -34.04
C VAL A 551 6.34 3.94 -35.10
N TYR A 552 5.55 2.92 -34.76
CA TYR A 552 5.04 1.96 -35.73
C TYR A 552 4.05 2.58 -36.72
N ALA A 553 3.18 3.47 -36.27
CA ALA A 553 2.29 4.22 -37.15
C ALA A 553 3.08 5.09 -38.14
N SER A 554 4.25 5.59 -37.75
CA SER A 554 5.17 6.29 -38.66
C SER A 554 5.84 5.34 -39.67
N PHE A 555 6.27 4.15 -39.22
CA PHE A 555 6.79 3.08 -40.08
C PHE A 555 5.79 2.67 -41.17
N VAL A 556 4.53 2.42 -40.77
CA VAL A 556 3.45 2.02 -41.68
C VAL A 556 3.10 3.17 -42.64
N ARG A 557 3.05 4.43 -42.18
CA ARG A 557 2.77 5.59 -43.05
C ARG A 557 3.85 5.84 -44.10
N ASN A 558 5.12 5.61 -43.75
CA ASN A 558 6.23 5.75 -44.70
C ASN A 558 6.25 4.66 -45.78
N ARG A 559 5.62 3.51 -45.53
CA ARG A 559 5.40 2.48 -46.57
C ARG A 559 4.05 2.69 -47.26
N LYS A 560 4.07 3.27 -48.46
CA LYS A 560 2.91 3.29 -49.36
C LYS A 560 2.29 1.87 -49.45
N ARG A 561 1.06 1.74 -48.91
CA ARG A 561 0.13 0.58 -48.96
C ARG A 561 0.77 -0.77 -49.33
N VAL A 562 1.24 -1.52 -48.33
CA VAL A 562 1.47 -2.97 -48.49
C VAL A 562 0.13 -3.70 -48.37
N ALA A 563 -0.20 -4.54 -49.35
CA ALA A 563 -1.36 -5.40 -49.33
C ALA A 563 -1.18 -6.49 -48.27
N VAL A 564 -1.68 -6.23 -47.06
CA VAL A 564 -1.70 -7.21 -45.98
C VAL A 564 -3.00 -8.02 -46.09
N ARG A 565 -2.91 -9.35 -46.23
CA ARG A 565 -4.07 -10.27 -46.15
C ARG A 565 -4.24 -10.74 -44.70
N GLY A 566 -5.48 -10.79 -44.22
CA GLY A 566 -5.83 -11.30 -42.88
C GLY A 566 -5.72 -10.26 -41.75
N GLY A 567 -5.77 -10.70 -40.48
CA GLY A 567 -5.90 -9.86 -39.28
C GLY A 567 -4.90 -8.71 -39.11
N SER A 568 -3.76 -8.75 -39.81
CA SER A 568 -2.78 -7.66 -39.84
C SER A 568 -3.25 -6.43 -40.66
N ALA A 569 -4.26 -6.57 -41.54
CA ALA A 569 -4.92 -5.46 -42.26
C ALA A 569 -5.88 -4.66 -41.37
N ILE A 570 -6.48 -5.32 -40.38
CA ILE A 570 -7.41 -4.72 -39.43
C ILE A 570 -6.62 -3.88 -38.41
N TRP A 571 -5.50 -4.42 -37.91
CA TRP A 571 -4.56 -3.70 -37.03
C TRP A 571 -3.96 -2.45 -37.67
N THR A 572 -3.54 -2.53 -38.94
CA THR A 572 -2.98 -1.38 -39.66
C THR A 572 -4.02 -0.29 -39.90
N ARG A 573 -5.30 -0.63 -40.10
CA ARG A 573 -6.41 0.34 -40.20
C ARG A 573 -6.76 0.99 -38.86
N ALA A 574 -6.74 0.21 -37.77
CA ALA A 574 -6.99 0.70 -36.42
C ALA A 574 -5.99 1.79 -35.98
N LEU A 575 -4.72 1.67 -36.38
CA LEU A 575 -3.66 2.63 -36.07
C LEU A 575 -3.71 3.92 -36.91
N THR A 576 -4.54 3.96 -37.96
CA THR A 576 -4.67 5.12 -38.88
C THR A 576 -5.94 5.96 -38.64
N ASN A 577 -6.60 5.84 -37.48
CA ASN A 577 -7.83 6.57 -37.11
C ASN A 577 -9.00 6.38 -38.10
N ASP A 578 -9.34 5.13 -38.43
CA ASP A 578 -10.61 4.82 -39.11
C ASP A 578 -11.79 4.88 -38.11
N PRO A 579 -12.80 5.75 -38.30
CA PRO A 579 -13.90 5.92 -37.36
C PRO A 579 -14.82 4.68 -37.20
N ASN A 580 -14.65 3.64 -38.02
CA ASN A 580 -15.43 2.40 -37.93
C ASN A 580 -14.85 1.32 -36.99
N VAL A 581 -13.69 1.55 -36.35
CA VAL A 581 -13.06 0.58 -35.45
C VAL A 581 -13.25 1.03 -33.99
N THR A 582 -14.27 0.49 -33.31
CA THR A 582 -14.69 0.93 -31.97
C THR A 582 -14.13 0.11 -30.81
N ASP A 583 -13.46 -1.03 -31.05
CA ASP A 583 -12.75 -1.76 -30.00
C ASP A 583 -11.45 -2.40 -30.49
N THR A 584 -10.32 -1.78 -30.15
CA THR A 584 -8.96 -2.19 -30.56
C THR A 584 -8.27 -3.10 -29.54
N ARG A 585 -8.90 -3.37 -28.37
CA ARG A 585 -8.26 -4.10 -27.26
C ARG A 585 -8.30 -5.62 -27.41
N ALA A 586 -9.06 -6.14 -28.36
CA ALA A 586 -9.26 -7.58 -28.56
C ALA A 586 -8.42 -8.20 -29.70
N ILE A 587 -7.60 -7.42 -30.40
CA ILE A 587 -6.87 -7.92 -31.58
C ILE A 587 -5.42 -8.23 -31.19
N SER A 588 -4.94 -9.47 -31.37
CA SER A 588 -3.53 -9.80 -31.10
C SER A 588 -2.59 -9.12 -32.11
N ARG A 589 -1.52 -8.45 -31.65
CA ARG A 589 -0.56 -7.76 -32.52
C ARG A 589 0.30 -8.77 -33.28
N PRO A 590 0.46 -8.63 -34.62
CA PRO A 590 1.32 -9.54 -35.38
C PRO A 590 2.79 -9.36 -34.96
N PRO A 591 3.63 -10.42 -34.96
CA PRO A 591 5.06 -10.28 -34.65
C PRO A 591 5.76 -9.28 -35.58
N LEU A 592 6.77 -8.55 -35.07
CA LEU A 592 7.59 -7.67 -35.91
C LEU A 592 8.37 -8.48 -36.96
N THR A 593 8.38 -7.97 -38.19
CA THR A 593 9.31 -8.44 -39.24
C THR A 593 10.75 -8.04 -38.88
N SER A 594 11.74 -8.64 -39.54
CA SER A 594 13.14 -8.23 -39.39
C SER A 594 13.34 -6.73 -39.66
N GLU A 595 12.79 -6.23 -40.76
CA GLU A 595 12.82 -4.82 -41.13
C GLU A 595 12.10 -3.93 -40.11
N GLY A 596 10.96 -4.39 -39.58
CA GLY A 596 10.21 -3.68 -38.55
C GLY A 596 11.02 -3.57 -37.25
N ARG A 597 11.69 -4.66 -36.83
CA ARG A 597 12.60 -4.64 -35.70
C ARG A 597 13.74 -3.64 -35.90
N ASP A 598 14.39 -3.65 -37.06
CA ASP A 598 15.52 -2.76 -37.32
C ASP A 598 15.09 -1.29 -37.32
N PHE A 599 13.93 -0.98 -37.91
CA PHE A 599 13.34 0.35 -37.83
C PHE A 599 13.07 0.77 -36.38
N PHE A 600 12.45 -0.09 -35.58
CA PHE A 600 12.17 0.19 -34.17
C PHE A 600 13.44 0.43 -33.36
N LYS A 601 14.48 -0.39 -33.57
CA LYS A 601 15.78 -0.21 -32.91
C LYS A 601 16.41 1.13 -33.26
N GLN A 602 16.34 1.54 -34.52
CA GLN A 602 16.89 2.80 -34.97
C GLN A 602 16.08 4.00 -34.45
N ALA A 603 14.75 3.91 -34.47
CA ALA A 603 13.86 4.98 -34.01
C ALA A 603 13.91 5.18 -32.50
N LEU A 604 14.20 4.12 -31.73
CA LEU A 604 14.33 4.16 -30.28
C LEU A 604 15.80 4.28 -29.82
N ALA A 605 16.75 4.48 -30.73
CA ALA A 605 18.16 4.61 -30.36
C ALA A 605 18.38 5.84 -29.47
N LEU A 606 19.19 5.69 -28.43
CA LEU A 606 19.62 6.74 -27.52
C LEU A 606 21.10 7.04 -27.78
N PRO A 607 21.46 7.83 -28.82
CA PRO A 607 22.85 8.04 -29.21
C PRO A 607 23.69 8.69 -28.09
N GLY A 608 23.07 9.50 -27.24
CA GLY A 608 23.70 10.11 -26.07
C GLY A 608 24.29 9.10 -25.09
N VAL A 609 23.70 7.91 -24.96
CA VAL A 609 24.16 6.86 -24.03
C VAL A 609 25.58 6.41 -24.37
N GLN A 610 25.90 6.20 -25.64
CA GLN A 610 27.24 5.77 -26.04
C GLN A 610 28.28 6.87 -25.77
N LEU A 611 27.92 8.13 -26.02
CA LEU A 611 28.79 9.28 -25.73
C LEU A 611 29.06 9.41 -24.23
N GLU A 612 28.01 9.39 -23.42
CA GLU A 612 28.06 9.48 -21.96
C GLU A 612 28.90 8.36 -21.37
N THR A 613 28.54 7.11 -21.63
CA THR A 613 29.20 5.94 -21.01
C THR A 613 30.67 5.82 -21.40
N THR A 614 31.03 6.18 -22.64
CA THR A 614 32.44 6.22 -23.05
C THR A 614 33.20 7.32 -22.29
N ALA A 615 32.60 8.49 -22.11
CA ALA A 615 33.22 9.59 -21.37
C ALA A 615 33.37 9.25 -19.88
N VAL A 616 32.33 8.73 -19.24
CA VAL A 616 32.35 8.30 -17.82
C VAL A 616 33.39 7.20 -17.61
N ALA A 617 33.43 6.19 -18.49
CA ALA A 617 34.39 5.11 -18.39
C ALA A 617 35.84 5.60 -18.50
N LYS A 618 36.09 6.56 -19.40
CA LYS A 618 37.41 7.19 -19.52
C LYS A 618 37.80 7.97 -18.26
N THR A 619 36.87 8.76 -17.70
CA THR A 619 37.12 9.57 -16.50
C THR A 619 37.40 8.71 -15.27
N LEU A 620 36.68 7.60 -15.11
CA LEU A 620 36.82 6.69 -13.97
C LEU A 620 37.84 5.57 -14.20
N SER A 621 38.44 5.46 -15.38
CA SER A 621 39.22 4.27 -15.80
C SER A 621 38.43 2.96 -15.60
N ALA A 622 37.13 3.00 -15.90
CA ALA A 622 36.17 1.95 -15.62
C ALA A 622 36.18 0.81 -16.66
N ASN A 623 35.67 -0.35 -16.26
CA ASN A 623 35.31 -1.40 -17.19
C ASN A 623 34.03 -1.01 -17.94
N LEU A 624 34.08 -0.98 -19.27
CA LEU A 624 32.97 -0.57 -20.13
C LEU A 624 32.32 -1.79 -20.80
N ILE A 625 30.99 -1.88 -20.71
CA ILE A 625 30.16 -2.85 -21.42
C ILE A 625 29.16 -2.06 -22.29
N LEU A 626 29.10 -2.32 -23.60
CA LEU A 626 28.26 -1.54 -24.51
C LEU A 626 27.37 -2.40 -25.42
N ASN A 627 26.16 -1.92 -25.66
CA ASN A 627 25.22 -2.42 -26.66
C ASN A 627 25.05 -3.95 -26.60
N GLN A 628 25.52 -4.67 -27.63
CA GLN A 628 25.37 -6.12 -27.74
C GLN A 628 26.11 -6.89 -26.64
N ASP A 629 27.12 -6.30 -26.01
CA ASP A 629 27.85 -6.91 -24.89
C ASP A 629 27.14 -6.68 -23.56
N PHE A 630 26.22 -5.72 -23.48
CA PHE A 630 25.42 -5.45 -22.29
C PHE A 630 24.23 -6.42 -22.18
N LYS A 631 24.56 -7.70 -21.95
CA LYS A 631 23.59 -8.77 -21.69
C LYS A 631 23.49 -9.05 -20.19
N SER A 632 22.30 -9.45 -19.72
CA SER A 632 22.06 -9.84 -18.32
C SER A 632 23.12 -10.83 -17.78
N THR A 633 23.54 -11.81 -18.58
CA THR A 633 24.58 -12.78 -18.18
C THR A 633 25.95 -12.14 -18.02
N THR A 634 26.35 -11.27 -18.95
CA THR A 634 27.66 -10.60 -18.94
C THR A 634 27.72 -9.57 -17.81
N PHE A 635 26.65 -8.80 -17.63
CA PHE A 635 26.50 -7.87 -16.53
C PHE A 635 26.47 -8.61 -15.18
N GLY A 636 25.74 -9.72 -15.06
CA GLY A 636 25.69 -10.54 -13.87
C GLY A 636 27.06 -11.09 -13.47
N VAL A 637 27.87 -11.55 -14.44
CA VAL A 637 29.26 -11.96 -14.20
C VAL A 637 30.12 -10.78 -13.77
N ALA A 638 29.98 -9.62 -14.41
CA ALA A 638 30.73 -8.41 -14.04
C ALA A 638 30.42 -7.99 -12.60
N MET A 639 29.15 -8.05 -12.18
CA MET A 639 28.66 -7.70 -10.84
C MET A 639 29.15 -8.61 -9.72
N GLN A 640 29.76 -9.77 -10.02
CA GLN A 640 30.40 -10.61 -9.00
C GLN A 640 31.67 -9.99 -8.41
N LYS A 641 32.19 -8.92 -9.03
CA LYS A 641 33.32 -8.14 -8.52
C LYS A 641 32.83 -7.04 -7.58
N PRO A 642 33.61 -6.69 -6.55
CA PRO A 642 33.28 -5.57 -5.66
C PRO A 642 33.54 -4.24 -6.37
N TRP A 643 32.50 -3.67 -6.97
CA TRP A 643 32.53 -2.34 -7.57
C TRP A 643 32.24 -1.27 -6.51
N GLU A 644 32.94 -0.15 -6.60
CA GLU A 644 32.65 1.05 -5.82
C GLU A 644 31.63 1.93 -6.55
N VAL A 645 31.65 1.91 -7.89
CA VAL A 645 30.70 2.63 -8.73
C VAL A 645 30.16 1.71 -9.81
N VAL A 646 28.84 1.70 -9.97
CA VAL A 646 28.16 1.05 -11.10
C VAL A 646 27.33 2.11 -11.80
N HIS A 647 27.67 2.43 -13.03
CA HIS A 647 26.90 3.34 -13.88
C HIS A 647 26.19 2.52 -14.97
N VAL A 648 24.87 2.67 -15.05
CA VAL A 648 24.04 2.00 -16.06
C VAL A 648 23.22 3.04 -16.81
N ALA A 649 23.36 3.07 -18.12
CA ALA A 649 22.54 3.87 -19.01
C ALA A 649 21.88 2.94 -20.03
N SER A 650 20.57 2.74 -19.92
CA SER A 650 19.82 1.83 -20.80
C SER A 650 18.42 2.40 -21.08
N HIS A 651 17.68 1.69 -21.92
CA HIS A 651 16.27 1.96 -22.14
C HIS A 651 15.42 1.40 -21.00
N GLY A 652 14.34 2.10 -20.67
CA GLY A 652 13.35 1.63 -19.71
C GLY A 652 11.93 1.82 -20.25
N TYR A 653 11.07 0.86 -19.97
CA TYR A 653 9.63 0.97 -20.13
C TYR A 653 8.98 0.91 -18.75
N PHE A 654 8.08 1.86 -18.45
CA PHE A 654 7.38 1.91 -17.17
C PHE A 654 5.87 1.82 -17.41
N GLY A 655 5.30 0.63 -17.19
CA GLY A 655 3.94 0.23 -17.60
C GLY A 655 2.84 0.53 -16.58
N GLY A 656 3.18 1.25 -15.50
CA GLY A 656 2.26 1.64 -14.42
C GLY A 656 2.36 0.78 -13.17
N SER A 657 2.83 -0.46 -13.24
CA SER A 657 3.12 -1.27 -12.05
C SER A 657 4.56 -1.79 -12.08
N PRO A 658 5.16 -2.10 -10.92
CA PRO A 658 6.52 -2.64 -10.86
C PRO A 658 6.73 -3.85 -11.78
N GLU A 659 5.74 -4.76 -11.87
CA GLU A 659 5.81 -5.99 -12.67
C GLU A 659 5.75 -5.75 -14.18
N THR A 660 5.24 -4.58 -14.58
CA THR A 660 5.15 -4.16 -15.98
C THR A 660 6.32 -3.30 -16.41
N ASN A 661 7.15 -2.85 -15.46
CA ASN A 661 8.36 -2.08 -15.73
C ASN A 661 9.47 -3.00 -16.26
N THR A 662 10.16 -2.59 -17.32
CA THR A 662 11.30 -3.33 -17.88
C THR A 662 12.46 -2.38 -18.15
N VAL A 663 13.67 -2.84 -17.88
CA VAL A 663 14.92 -2.18 -18.28
C VAL A 663 15.59 -3.11 -19.29
N ALA A 664 15.98 -2.56 -20.44
CA ALA A 664 16.57 -3.30 -21.56
C ALA A 664 17.98 -3.80 -21.28
#